data_AF-A0A0B0MB02-F1
#
_entry.id   AF-A0A0B0MB02-F1
#
_cell.length_a   1.000
_cell.length_b   1.000
_cell.length_c   1.000
_cell.angle_alpha   90.00
_cell.angle_beta   90.00
_cell.angle_gamma   90.00
#
_symmetry.space_group_name_H-M   'P 1'
#
loop_
_entity.id
_entity.type
_entity.pdbx_description
1 polymer ?
#
loop_
_entity_poly.entity_id
_entity_poly.type
_entity_poly.pdbx_seq_one_letter_code
_entity_poly.pdbx_strand_id
1 'polypeptide(L)'
;MNYEQRLKAAAKIVLAYDERAGDDTVDCVEFGVTATLKPHQVDGVSWLVRRYVLGVNVVLGDEMGLGKTLQAISFLSYLKVHQKSPGPFLVLCPLSVTDGWVSEIVKFTPKLEVLRYVGDKEHRRSLRKTIYEHVKEKSSSNVPSLPFDVLLTTYDIALIDQDFLSQIPWHYAVIDEAQRLKNPSSVLYNVLNDRFIMPRRLLMTGTPIQNNLTELWALMHFCMPSVFGTLNQFLSLFEEAGDISSDSTSSKSKELFKSLKYILQAFMLRRTKAKLIESGNLVLPPLTEITVMAPLVSLQKKVYTSILRKELPKLLALSSGSCSHHSLQNIVIQLRKACSHPYLFPGIEPEPYEEGEHLVQGSGKLMVLDQLLWKLYDSGHRVLLFAQMTHTLDILQDFFELRKYSYERLDGSIRAEERFAAIRSFSKQSAEGSVNSESDQNAAFVFLISTRAGGVGLNLVAADTVIFYEQDWNPQVDKQALQRAHRIGQMNHVLSINLVTEHSVEQVIMRRAERKLQLSHNVVGDHVMDQEGKEMEGAEMGDLRSIIFGLHMFDPTQTNNEEAYELKTSELSAMAEKVIAMRYEQMLGKNDGKFEINAGYLMDGHDVHMRESSVSNDPGLDEVSYLSWVEKFKVASQSGDNQIMALESSRNFPEDRHLKVEAAKKKVEEKKVAKWEANGYHSLSVQDPCPMDGDMLSDSGSVFFVYGDCTDPSKVCPSVPAIIFSCIDNSGNWGHGGMFDALAKLSASVPVAYERASEFQDLHLGDLHLIRVNEDVKENNTPLWVALAVVQSYNPRRKVPRSDITMPDLERCLSKASFSAAENSASIHMPRIGYQDRSDRAQWYTVERLLRKYASIYGVKIFVYYYRR
;
A
#
# COMPACT_ATOMS: atom_id res chain seq x y z
N MET A 1 -38.80 -19.03 25.24
CA MET A 1 -37.39 -19.09 25.69
C MET A 1 -36.81 -17.70 25.65
N ASN A 2 -36.14 -17.26 26.72
CA ASN A 2 -35.37 -16.02 26.69
C ASN A 2 -34.22 -16.16 25.67
N TYR A 3 -33.78 -15.07 25.02
CA TYR A 3 -32.78 -15.11 23.95
C TYR A 3 -31.46 -15.79 24.41
N GLU A 4 -31.02 -15.50 25.64
CA GLU A 4 -29.86 -16.15 26.28
C GLU A 4 -30.05 -17.67 26.46
N GLN A 5 -31.23 -18.10 26.90
CA GLN A 5 -31.55 -19.51 27.10
C GLN A 5 -31.52 -20.28 25.79
N ARG A 6 -31.94 -19.65 24.68
CA ARG A 6 -31.85 -20.24 23.34
C ARG A 6 -30.40 -20.48 22.92
N LEU A 7 -29.52 -19.50 23.15
CA LEU A 7 -28.09 -19.62 22.85
C LEU A 7 -27.42 -20.72 23.69
N LYS A 8 -27.68 -20.73 25.01
CA LYS A 8 -27.15 -21.76 25.92
C LYS A 8 -27.68 -23.16 25.59
N ALA A 9 -28.96 -23.28 25.24
CA ALA A 9 -29.54 -24.56 24.84
C ALA A 9 -28.90 -25.09 23.54
N ALA A 10 -28.71 -24.22 22.54
CA ALA A 10 -28.04 -24.59 21.30
C ALA A 10 -26.59 -25.06 21.57
N ALA A 11 -25.82 -24.31 22.36
CA ALA A 11 -24.46 -24.69 22.74
C ALA A 11 -24.43 -26.03 23.49
N LYS A 12 -25.36 -26.24 24.44
CA LYS A 12 -25.45 -27.47 25.22
C LYS A 12 -25.75 -28.69 24.36
N ILE A 13 -26.64 -28.58 23.36
CA ILE A 13 -26.95 -29.68 22.43
C ILE A 13 -25.69 -30.09 21.66
N VAL A 14 -24.94 -29.10 21.18
CA VAL A 14 -23.73 -29.28 20.37
C VAL A 14 -22.59 -29.90 21.19
N LEU A 15 -22.40 -29.44 22.42
CA LEU A 15 -21.35 -29.96 23.32
C LEU A 15 -21.70 -31.34 23.89
N ALA A 16 -22.96 -31.59 24.24
CA ALA A 16 -23.40 -32.91 24.69
C ALA A 16 -23.32 -33.97 23.59
N TYR A 17 -23.32 -33.57 22.32
CA TYR A 17 -23.01 -34.49 21.22
C TYR A 17 -21.52 -34.83 21.18
N ASP A 18 -20.61 -33.87 21.42
CA ASP A 18 -19.17 -34.16 21.48
C ASP A 18 -18.85 -35.13 22.64
N GLU A 19 -19.46 -34.94 23.81
CA GLU A 19 -19.27 -35.86 24.96
C GLU A 19 -19.74 -37.29 24.66
N ARG A 20 -20.80 -37.44 23.84
CA ARG A 20 -21.35 -38.76 23.45
C ARG A 20 -20.61 -39.41 22.30
N ALA A 21 -20.05 -38.60 21.40
CA ALA A 21 -19.25 -39.10 20.28
C ALA A 21 -17.93 -39.72 20.73
N GLY A 22 -17.49 -39.47 21.97
CA GLY A 22 -16.21 -39.97 22.48
C GLY A 22 -15.02 -39.50 21.64
N ASP A 23 -13.86 -40.09 21.90
CA ASP A 23 -12.62 -39.84 21.16
C ASP A 23 -12.56 -40.69 19.87
N ASP A 24 -13.70 -40.85 19.19
CA ASP A 24 -13.79 -41.48 17.86
C ASP A 24 -13.05 -40.58 16.86
N THR A 25 -11.73 -40.72 16.87
CA THR A 25 -10.80 -40.05 15.98
C THR A 25 -10.94 -40.70 14.62
N VAL A 26 -11.43 -39.92 13.65
CA VAL A 26 -11.52 -40.38 12.26
C VAL A 26 -10.09 -40.58 11.77
N ASP A 27 -9.78 -41.80 11.32
CA ASP A 27 -8.43 -42.15 10.90
C ASP A 27 -8.02 -41.33 9.66
N CYS A 28 -6.74 -40.98 9.54
CA CYS A 28 -6.24 -40.09 8.48
C CYS A 28 -6.54 -40.63 7.07
N VAL A 29 -6.56 -41.96 6.95
CA VAL A 29 -6.85 -42.68 5.69
C VAL A 29 -8.30 -42.43 5.24
N GLU A 30 -9.23 -42.23 6.18
CA GLU A 30 -10.64 -42.03 5.87
C GLU A 30 -10.93 -40.65 5.27
N PHE A 31 -10.05 -39.67 5.43
CA PHE A 31 -10.21 -38.34 4.83
C PHE A 31 -10.00 -38.34 3.30
N GLY A 32 -9.36 -39.38 2.76
CA GLY A 32 -9.11 -39.51 1.32
C GLY A 32 -8.10 -38.51 0.76
N VAL A 33 -7.17 -38.04 1.60
CA VAL A 33 -6.15 -37.04 1.28
C VAL A 33 -4.78 -37.72 1.17
N THR A 34 -3.93 -37.29 0.24
CA THR A 34 -2.56 -37.81 0.10
C THR A 34 -1.58 -37.25 1.14
N ALA A 35 -1.97 -36.19 1.84
CA ALA A 35 -1.14 -35.48 2.82
C ALA A 35 -1.18 -36.15 4.19
N THR A 36 -0.03 -36.19 4.87
CA THR A 36 0.02 -36.53 6.30
C THR A 36 -0.41 -35.32 7.13
N LEU A 37 -1.58 -35.40 7.76
CA LEU A 37 -2.10 -34.36 8.65
C LEU A 37 -1.37 -34.37 10.00
N LYS A 38 -1.12 -33.19 10.56
CA LYS A 38 -0.63 -33.05 11.94
C LYS A 38 -1.75 -33.39 12.95
N PRO A 39 -1.43 -33.77 14.20
CA PRO A 39 -2.44 -34.16 15.20
C PRO A 39 -3.55 -33.11 15.37
N HIS A 40 -3.18 -31.83 15.52
CA HIS A 40 -4.18 -30.77 15.61
C HIS A 40 -5.03 -30.64 14.34
N GLN A 41 -4.47 -30.92 13.16
CA GLN A 41 -5.26 -30.89 11.92
C GLN A 41 -6.28 -32.02 11.88
N VAL A 42 -5.91 -33.22 12.34
CA VAL A 42 -6.82 -34.37 12.47
C VAL A 42 -7.96 -34.04 13.42
N ASP A 43 -7.66 -33.47 14.59
CA ASP A 43 -8.68 -33.02 15.55
C ASP A 43 -9.61 -31.97 14.95
N GLY A 44 -9.04 -31.05 14.16
CA GLY A 44 -9.78 -29.98 13.49
C GLY A 44 -10.74 -30.52 12.44
N VAL A 45 -10.28 -31.45 11.59
CA VAL A 45 -11.14 -32.10 10.58
C VAL A 45 -12.22 -32.95 11.25
N SER A 46 -11.86 -33.71 12.29
CA SER A 46 -12.83 -34.52 13.05
C SER A 46 -13.91 -33.64 13.70
N TRP A 47 -13.53 -32.48 14.25
CA TRP A 47 -14.47 -31.48 14.76
C TRP A 47 -15.40 -30.96 13.66
N LEU A 48 -14.88 -30.62 12.47
CA LEU A 48 -15.70 -30.21 11.32
C LEU A 48 -16.69 -31.30 10.90
N VAL A 49 -16.28 -32.58 10.90
CA VAL A 49 -17.15 -33.71 10.58
C VAL A 49 -18.29 -33.86 11.59
N ARG A 50 -18.01 -33.78 12.90
CA ARG A 50 -19.06 -33.85 13.94
C ARG A 50 -20.09 -32.75 13.78
N ARG A 51 -19.64 -31.52 13.52
CA ARG A 51 -20.52 -30.37 13.27
C ARG A 51 -21.30 -30.50 11.96
N TYR A 52 -20.70 -31.15 10.96
CA TYR A 52 -21.39 -31.48 9.72
C TYR A 52 -22.55 -32.45 9.93
N VAL A 53 -22.34 -33.52 10.70
CA VAL A 53 -23.38 -34.52 11.01
C VAL A 53 -24.53 -33.91 11.80
N LEU A 54 -24.23 -32.97 12.71
CA LEU A 54 -25.23 -32.25 13.50
C LEU A 54 -26.07 -31.22 12.72
N GLY A 55 -25.70 -30.87 11.49
CA GLY A 55 -26.40 -29.80 10.76
C GLY A 55 -25.98 -28.37 11.17
N VAL A 56 -24.86 -28.19 11.87
CA VAL A 56 -24.43 -26.90 12.44
C VAL A 56 -23.36 -26.22 11.58
N ASN A 57 -23.48 -24.91 11.35
CA ASN A 57 -22.48 -24.09 10.65
C ASN A 57 -21.44 -23.57 11.63
N VAL A 58 -20.20 -23.36 11.15
CA VAL A 58 -19.06 -23.19 12.05
C VAL A 58 -18.04 -22.18 11.58
N VAL A 59 -17.25 -21.69 12.54
CA VAL A 59 -16.12 -20.78 12.32
C VAL A 59 -14.82 -21.47 12.71
N LEU A 60 -13.90 -21.64 11.75
CA LEU A 60 -12.53 -22.08 12.01
C LEU A 60 -11.64 -20.85 12.21
N GLY A 61 -11.45 -20.50 13.49
CA GLY A 61 -10.71 -19.34 13.98
C GLY A 61 -9.27 -19.64 14.39
N ASP A 62 -8.68 -20.74 13.90
CA ASP A 62 -7.29 -21.10 14.16
C ASP A 62 -6.32 -19.98 13.76
N GLU A 63 -5.24 -19.83 14.54
CA GLU A 63 -4.16 -18.90 14.22
C GLU A 63 -3.59 -19.14 12.80
N MET A 64 -3.10 -18.08 12.17
CA MET A 64 -2.58 -18.15 10.81
C MET A 64 -1.34 -19.04 10.75
N GLY A 65 -1.21 -19.80 9.65
CA GLY A 65 -0.11 -20.73 9.45
C GLY A 65 -0.33 -22.14 10.03
N LEU A 66 -1.45 -22.42 10.72
CA LEU A 66 -1.78 -23.77 11.23
C LEU A 66 -2.37 -24.75 10.19
N GLY A 67 -2.54 -24.31 8.94
CA GLY A 67 -3.05 -25.13 7.84
C GLY A 67 -4.58 -25.22 7.77
N LYS A 68 -5.29 -24.10 7.92
CA LYS A 68 -6.77 -24.04 7.78
C LYS A 68 -7.25 -24.51 6.40
N THR A 69 -6.54 -24.11 5.34
CA THR A 69 -6.82 -24.53 3.96
C THR A 69 -6.78 -26.05 3.83
N LEU A 70 -5.71 -26.68 4.31
CA LEU A 70 -5.58 -28.14 4.32
C LEU A 70 -6.69 -28.82 5.14
N GLN A 71 -7.08 -28.28 6.30
CA GLN A 71 -8.20 -28.82 7.09
C GLN A 71 -9.52 -28.72 6.31
N ALA A 72 -9.81 -27.59 5.66
CA ALA A 72 -11.02 -27.42 4.86
C ALA A 72 -11.05 -28.34 3.63
N ILE A 73 -9.93 -28.47 2.90
CA ILE A 73 -9.79 -29.36 1.75
C ILE A 73 -9.99 -30.83 2.18
N SER A 74 -9.37 -31.23 3.29
CA SER A 74 -9.51 -32.58 3.85
C SER A 74 -10.96 -32.90 4.22
N PHE A 75 -11.65 -31.92 4.81
CA PHE A 75 -13.07 -32.04 5.12
C PHE A 75 -13.94 -32.16 3.86
N LEU A 76 -13.72 -31.35 2.82
CA LEU A 76 -14.46 -31.47 1.56
C LEU A 76 -14.22 -32.82 0.85
N SER A 77 -12.97 -33.31 0.88
CA SER A 77 -12.61 -34.64 0.37
C SER A 77 -13.36 -35.74 1.11
N TYR A 78 -13.38 -35.68 2.44
CA TYR A 78 -14.12 -36.62 3.27
C TYR A 78 -15.61 -36.67 2.90
N LEU A 79 -16.25 -35.50 2.68
CA LEU A 79 -17.67 -35.45 2.27
C LEU A 79 -17.93 -36.16 0.93
N LYS A 80 -17.02 -36.02 -0.03
CA LYS A 80 -17.14 -36.67 -1.34
C LYS A 80 -16.86 -38.17 -1.27
N VAL A 81 -15.77 -38.58 -0.62
CA VAL A 81 -15.34 -39.99 -0.53
C VAL A 81 -16.36 -40.84 0.21
N HIS A 82 -16.93 -40.32 1.31
CA HIS A 82 -17.97 -41.00 2.07
C HIS A 82 -19.38 -40.79 1.51
N GLN A 83 -19.50 -40.15 0.33
CA GLN A 83 -20.77 -39.85 -0.36
C GLN A 83 -21.81 -39.13 0.52
N LYS A 84 -21.36 -38.39 1.54
CA LYS A 84 -22.24 -37.59 2.41
C LYS A 84 -22.77 -36.35 1.70
N SER A 85 -22.02 -35.83 0.74
CA SER A 85 -22.47 -34.81 -0.20
C SER A 85 -21.64 -34.87 -1.49
N PRO A 86 -22.28 -34.99 -2.66
CA PRO A 86 -21.57 -35.02 -3.94
C PRO A 86 -21.17 -33.62 -4.46
N GLY A 87 -21.44 -32.54 -3.73
CA GLY A 87 -21.27 -31.16 -4.21
C GLY A 87 -22.54 -30.61 -4.91
N PRO A 88 -22.50 -29.38 -5.46
CA PRO A 88 -21.31 -28.54 -5.64
C PRO A 88 -20.90 -27.77 -4.38
N PHE A 89 -19.59 -27.56 -4.23
CA PHE A 89 -18.96 -26.78 -3.17
C PHE A 89 -18.49 -25.42 -3.70
N LEU A 90 -18.74 -24.36 -2.93
CA LEU A 90 -18.29 -23.00 -3.24
C LEU A 90 -17.12 -22.63 -2.33
N VAL A 91 -16.01 -22.15 -2.91
CA VAL A 91 -14.90 -21.57 -2.16
C VAL A 91 -14.77 -20.09 -2.53
N LEU A 92 -15.02 -19.21 -1.55
CA LEU A 92 -14.83 -17.77 -1.65
C LEU A 92 -13.55 -17.38 -0.93
N CYS A 93 -12.58 -16.81 -1.65
CA CYS A 93 -11.30 -16.42 -1.07
C CYS A 93 -10.75 -15.13 -1.70
N PRO A 94 -9.80 -14.44 -1.06
CA PRO A 94 -9.11 -13.30 -1.67
C PRO A 94 -8.36 -13.69 -2.95
N LEU A 95 -8.23 -12.75 -3.90
CA LEU A 95 -7.57 -13.01 -5.19
C LEU A 95 -6.15 -13.58 -5.04
N SER A 96 -5.39 -13.15 -4.03
CA SER A 96 -4.00 -13.55 -3.83
C SER A 96 -3.81 -15.01 -3.39
N VAL A 97 -4.84 -15.69 -2.88
CA VAL A 97 -4.74 -17.08 -2.41
C VAL A 97 -5.34 -18.09 -3.39
N THR A 98 -5.98 -17.62 -4.46
CA THR A 98 -6.72 -18.45 -5.42
C THR A 98 -5.87 -19.59 -5.98
N ASP A 99 -4.65 -19.28 -6.44
CA ASP A 99 -3.73 -20.30 -6.99
C ASP A 99 -3.16 -21.23 -5.91
N GLY A 100 -2.99 -20.73 -4.68
CA GLY A 100 -2.60 -21.55 -3.52
C GLY A 100 -3.65 -22.62 -3.22
N TRP A 101 -4.93 -22.24 -3.20
CA TRP A 101 -6.04 -23.17 -3.06
C TRP A 101 -6.10 -24.20 -4.19
N VAL A 102 -5.97 -23.77 -5.44
CA VAL A 102 -5.98 -24.70 -6.59
C VAL A 102 -4.82 -25.70 -6.50
N SER A 103 -3.61 -25.22 -6.21
CA SER A 103 -2.42 -26.06 -6.06
C SER A 103 -2.58 -27.07 -4.92
N GLU A 104 -3.09 -26.65 -3.76
CA GLU A 104 -3.32 -27.54 -2.62
C GLU A 104 -4.40 -28.59 -2.92
N ILE A 105 -5.52 -28.22 -3.59
CA ILE A 105 -6.56 -29.19 -3.98
C ILE A 105 -6.00 -30.21 -4.97
N VAL A 106 -5.33 -29.76 -6.03
CA VAL A 106 -4.74 -30.66 -7.05
C VAL A 106 -3.70 -31.59 -6.44
N LYS A 107 -2.87 -31.07 -5.51
CA LYS A 107 -1.81 -31.84 -4.84
C LYS A 107 -2.36 -32.87 -3.85
N PHE A 108 -3.31 -32.46 -3.01
CA PHE A 108 -3.72 -33.25 -1.84
C PHE A 108 -4.97 -34.10 -2.08
N THR A 109 -5.82 -33.70 -3.02
CA THR A 109 -7.13 -34.34 -3.26
C THR A 109 -7.38 -34.54 -4.76
N PRO A 110 -6.66 -35.46 -5.42
CA PRO A 110 -6.77 -35.67 -6.87
C PRO A 110 -8.14 -36.19 -7.32
N LYS A 111 -9.01 -36.62 -6.39
CA LYS A 111 -10.39 -37.04 -6.66
C LYS A 111 -11.39 -35.87 -6.73
N LEU A 112 -10.99 -34.65 -6.35
CA LEU A 112 -11.83 -33.45 -6.42
C LEU A 112 -11.50 -32.67 -7.69
N GLU A 113 -12.51 -32.45 -8.53
CA GLU A 113 -12.42 -31.58 -9.69
C GLU A 113 -12.68 -30.13 -9.28
N VAL A 114 -11.66 -29.29 -9.45
CA VAL A 114 -11.70 -27.86 -9.10
C VAL A 114 -11.79 -26.99 -10.35
N LEU A 115 -12.73 -26.06 -10.36
CA LEU A 115 -12.87 -25.03 -11.38
C LEU A 115 -12.50 -23.66 -10.82
N ARG A 116 -11.47 -23.03 -11.39
CA ARG A 116 -11.07 -21.65 -11.07
C ARG A 116 -11.93 -20.66 -11.88
N TYR A 117 -12.88 -20.00 -11.22
CA TYR A 117 -13.74 -18.98 -11.83
C TYR A 117 -13.18 -17.57 -11.56
N VAL A 118 -12.05 -17.24 -12.19
CA VAL A 118 -11.35 -15.95 -12.08
C VAL A 118 -10.85 -15.52 -13.46
N GLY A 119 -10.57 -14.23 -13.65
CA GLY A 119 -10.00 -13.68 -14.90
C GLY A 119 -10.96 -12.72 -15.58
N ASP A 120 -10.69 -12.36 -16.84
CA ASP A 120 -11.45 -11.33 -17.56
C ASP A 120 -12.87 -11.74 -17.93
N LYS A 121 -13.69 -10.73 -18.29
CA LYS A 121 -15.10 -10.93 -18.63
C LYS A 121 -15.31 -11.96 -19.74
N GLU A 122 -14.42 -11.98 -20.75
CA GLU A 122 -14.47 -12.92 -21.87
C GLU A 122 -14.14 -14.35 -21.43
N HIS A 123 -13.08 -14.52 -20.63
CA HIS A 123 -12.72 -15.81 -20.06
C HIS A 123 -13.87 -16.39 -19.21
N ARG A 124 -14.45 -15.58 -18.33
CA ARG A 124 -15.62 -15.97 -17.52
C ARG A 124 -16.85 -16.30 -18.37
N ARG A 125 -17.03 -15.63 -19.51
CA ARG A 125 -18.11 -15.95 -20.46
C ARG A 125 -17.89 -17.32 -21.11
N SER A 126 -16.66 -17.65 -21.49
CA SER A 126 -16.29 -18.96 -22.02
C SER A 126 -16.51 -20.09 -21.00
N LEU A 127 -16.11 -19.86 -19.75
CA LEU A 127 -16.36 -20.81 -18.65
C LEU A 127 -17.86 -21.05 -18.44
N ARG A 128 -18.68 -19.99 -18.38
CA ARG A 128 -20.14 -20.11 -18.27
C ARG A 128 -20.75 -20.90 -19.43
N LYS A 129 -20.29 -20.66 -20.66
CA LYS A 129 -20.74 -21.39 -21.84
C LYS A 129 -20.40 -22.88 -21.72
N THR A 130 -19.18 -23.20 -21.30
CA THR A 130 -18.71 -24.58 -21.10
C THR A 130 -19.55 -25.31 -20.05
N ILE A 131 -19.85 -24.65 -18.92
CA ILE A 131 -20.71 -25.20 -17.87
C ILE A 131 -22.12 -25.45 -18.40
N TYR A 132 -22.69 -24.48 -19.13
CA TYR A 132 -24.03 -24.59 -19.69
C TYR A 132 -24.14 -25.72 -20.73
N GLU A 133 -23.14 -25.88 -21.60
CA GLU A 133 -23.08 -26.96 -22.59
C GLU A 133 -23.03 -28.34 -21.91
N HIS A 134 -22.19 -28.51 -20.88
CA HIS A 134 -22.11 -29.76 -20.12
C HIS A 134 -23.44 -30.11 -19.43
N VAL A 135 -24.10 -29.12 -18.82
CA VAL A 135 -25.41 -29.32 -18.19
C VAL A 135 -26.44 -29.73 -19.23
N LYS A 136 -26.45 -29.08 -20.41
CA LYS A 136 -27.38 -29.39 -21.50
C LYS A 136 -27.17 -30.79 -22.08
N GLU A 137 -25.92 -31.22 -22.25
CA GLU A 137 -25.57 -32.56 -22.76
C GLU A 137 -25.95 -33.68 -21.78
N LYS A 138 -25.77 -33.46 -20.47
CA LYS A 138 -26.09 -34.47 -19.43
C LYS A 138 -27.52 -34.42 -18.91
N SER A 139 -28.33 -33.46 -19.36
CA SER A 139 -29.77 -33.32 -19.03
C SER A 139 -30.62 -34.53 -19.48
N SER A 140 -30.07 -35.45 -20.27
CA SER A 140 -30.70 -36.73 -20.61
C SER A 140 -30.73 -37.75 -19.45
N SER A 141 -29.96 -37.50 -18.39
CA SER A 141 -29.99 -38.24 -17.13
C SER A 141 -30.64 -37.37 -16.04
N ASN A 142 -31.54 -37.94 -15.23
CA ASN A 142 -32.42 -37.21 -14.28
C ASN A 142 -31.72 -36.43 -13.13
N VAL A 143 -30.39 -36.26 -13.18
CA VAL A 143 -29.62 -35.47 -12.21
C VAL A 143 -28.70 -34.50 -12.96
N PRO A 144 -28.88 -33.16 -12.83
CA PRO A 144 -27.97 -32.20 -13.44
C PRO A 144 -26.60 -32.30 -12.77
N SER A 145 -25.67 -33.02 -13.40
CA SER A 145 -24.29 -33.11 -12.93
C SER A 145 -23.47 -31.94 -13.46
N LEU A 146 -22.84 -31.18 -12.57
CA LEU A 146 -21.89 -30.14 -12.94
C LEU A 146 -20.54 -30.74 -13.38
N PRO A 147 -19.74 -30.04 -14.20
CA PRO A 147 -18.43 -30.52 -14.64
C PRO A 147 -17.31 -30.29 -13.60
N PHE A 148 -17.68 -29.98 -12.35
CA PHE A 148 -16.76 -29.72 -11.27
C PHE A 148 -17.43 -30.07 -9.93
N ASP A 149 -16.62 -30.39 -8.92
CA ASP A 149 -17.09 -30.52 -7.54
C ASP A 149 -16.94 -29.22 -6.76
N VAL A 150 -15.82 -28.51 -6.98
CA VAL A 150 -15.45 -27.29 -6.26
C VAL A 150 -15.34 -26.13 -7.23
N LEU A 151 -16.13 -25.06 -7.04
CA LEU A 151 -15.95 -23.80 -7.74
C LEU A 151 -15.23 -22.81 -6.83
N LEU A 152 -14.07 -22.33 -7.28
CA LEU A 152 -13.29 -21.33 -6.58
C LEU A 152 -13.44 -19.96 -7.24
N THR A 153 -13.86 -18.96 -6.47
CA THR A 153 -14.06 -17.59 -6.94
C THR A 153 -13.66 -16.57 -5.87
N THR A 154 -13.63 -15.29 -6.25
CA THR A 154 -13.27 -14.17 -5.36
C THR A 154 -14.50 -13.38 -4.94
N TYR A 155 -14.37 -12.61 -3.86
CA TYR A 155 -15.42 -11.73 -3.35
C TYR A 155 -15.96 -10.74 -4.39
N ASP A 156 -15.06 -10.13 -5.16
CA ASP A 156 -15.45 -9.13 -6.16
C ASP A 156 -16.19 -9.79 -7.34
N ILE A 157 -15.76 -10.99 -7.77
CA ILE A 157 -16.43 -11.74 -8.83
C ILE A 157 -17.77 -12.27 -8.37
N ALA A 158 -17.91 -12.68 -7.11
CA ALA A 158 -19.18 -13.10 -6.52
C ALA A 158 -20.23 -11.98 -6.55
N LEU A 159 -19.81 -10.72 -6.42
CA LEU A 159 -20.66 -9.54 -6.59
C LEU A 159 -21.00 -9.26 -8.06
N ILE A 160 -20.00 -9.30 -8.94
CA ILE A 160 -20.16 -8.97 -10.36
C ILE A 160 -21.03 -9.99 -11.09
N ASP A 161 -20.78 -11.29 -10.86
CA ASP A 161 -21.47 -12.40 -11.52
C ASP A 161 -22.52 -13.06 -10.61
N GLN A 162 -23.10 -12.30 -9.67
CA GLN A 162 -24.11 -12.78 -8.71
C GLN A 162 -25.29 -13.48 -9.39
N ASP A 163 -25.74 -12.99 -10.54
CA ASP A 163 -26.91 -13.52 -11.26
C ASP A 163 -26.69 -14.94 -11.78
N PHE A 164 -25.45 -15.30 -12.10
CA PHE A 164 -25.09 -16.65 -12.54
C PHE A 164 -24.81 -17.56 -11.34
N LEU A 165 -23.99 -17.10 -10.40
CA LEU A 165 -23.56 -17.92 -9.26
C LEU A 165 -24.70 -18.23 -8.27
N SER A 166 -25.72 -17.38 -8.20
CA SER A 166 -26.93 -17.61 -7.40
C SER A 166 -27.85 -18.69 -7.98
N GLN A 167 -27.74 -19.02 -9.27
CA GLN A 167 -28.54 -20.07 -9.89
C GLN A 167 -28.12 -21.48 -9.45
N ILE A 168 -26.90 -21.61 -8.92
CA ILE A 168 -26.35 -22.89 -8.47
C ILE A 168 -26.67 -23.06 -6.98
N PRO A 169 -27.40 -24.12 -6.58
CA PRO A 169 -27.61 -24.44 -5.17
C PRO A 169 -26.35 -25.08 -4.58
N TRP A 170 -25.60 -24.31 -3.78
CA TRP A 170 -24.34 -24.74 -3.19
C TRP A 170 -24.59 -25.60 -1.95
N HIS A 171 -24.10 -26.85 -1.94
CA HIS A 171 -24.32 -27.74 -0.80
C HIS A 171 -23.48 -27.33 0.41
N TYR A 172 -22.26 -26.86 0.16
CA TYR A 172 -21.35 -26.37 1.19
C TYR A 172 -20.57 -25.16 0.66
N ALA A 173 -20.49 -24.11 1.47
CA ALA A 173 -19.72 -22.90 1.15
C ALA A 173 -18.59 -22.72 2.17
N VAL A 174 -17.36 -22.58 1.66
CA VAL A 174 -16.17 -22.24 2.43
C VAL A 174 -15.81 -20.78 2.12
N ILE A 175 -15.75 -19.95 3.16
CA ILE A 175 -15.44 -18.52 3.03
C ILE A 175 -14.14 -18.25 3.79
N ASP A 176 -13.08 -17.98 3.05
CA ASP A 176 -11.73 -17.76 3.56
C ASP A 176 -11.44 -16.27 3.81
N GLU A 177 -10.73 -15.94 4.88
CA GLU A 177 -10.54 -14.56 5.36
C GLU A 177 -11.88 -13.85 5.60
N ALA A 178 -12.75 -14.50 6.39
CA ALA A 178 -14.12 -14.09 6.66
C ALA A 178 -14.26 -12.71 7.32
N GLN A 179 -13.18 -12.06 7.76
CA GLN A 179 -13.20 -10.66 8.21
C GLN A 179 -13.71 -9.68 7.13
N ARG A 180 -13.77 -10.09 5.85
CA ARG A 180 -14.48 -9.34 4.79
C ARG A 180 -15.99 -9.18 5.06
N LEU A 181 -16.58 -10.03 5.90
CA LEU A 181 -17.99 -10.03 6.29
C LEU A 181 -18.25 -9.36 7.66
N LYS A 182 -17.28 -8.63 8.20
CA LYS A 182 -17.39 -7.99 9.52
C LYS A 182 -18.50 -6.94 9.64
N ASN A 183 -18.91 -6.33 8.52
CA ASN A 183 -19.95 -5.32 8.50
C ASN A 183 -21.24 -5.90 7.90
N PRO A 184 -22.33 -6.01 8.69
CA PRO A 184 -23.61 -6.55 8.21
C PRO A 184 -24.29 -5.63 7.19
N SER A 185 -23.94 -4.34 7.15
CA SER A 185 -24.45 -3.40 6.14
C SER A 185 -23.72 -3.47 4.80
N SER A 186 -22.68 -4.30 4.69
CA SER A 186 -21.90 -4.43 3.45
C SER A 186 -22.74 -5.04 2.31
N VAL A 187 -22.56 -4.53 1.10
CA VAL A 187 -23.20 -5.08 -0.11
C VAL A 187 -22.86 -6.56 -0.29
N LEU A 188 -21.62 -6.95 -0.01
CA LEU A 188 -21.17 -8.34 -0.07
C LEU A 188 -21.96 -9.24 0.89
N TYR A 189 -22.18 -8.76 2.12
CA TYR A 189 -22.90 -9.50 3.15
C TYR A 189 -24.34 -9.77 2.72
N ASN A 190 -25.03 -8.72 2.25
CA ASN A 190 -26.43 -8.82 1.80
C ASN A 190 -26.58 -9.72 0.56
N VAL A 191 -25.70 -9.57 -0.44
CA VAL A 191 -25.75 -10.39 -1.65
C VAL A 191 -25.56 -11.88 -1.34
N LEU A 192 -24.55 -12.22 -0.52
CA LEU A 192 -24.30 -13.61 -0.15
C LEU A 192 -25.41 -14.20 0.73
N ASN A 193 -26.06 -13.40 1.57
CA ASN A 193 -27.13 -13.88 2.42
C ASN A 193 -28.46 -14.05 1.67
N ASP A 194 -28.79 -13.12 0.77
CA ASP A 194 -30.13 -13.03 0.17
C ASP A 194 -30.20 -13.71 -1.20
N ARG A 195 -29.11 -13.73 -1.98
CA ARG A 195 -29.10 -14.29 -3.34
C ARG A 195 -28.55 -15.71 -3.42
N PHE A 196 -27.57 -16.05 -2.58
CA PHE A 196 -26.88 -17.35 -2.66
C PHE A 196 -27.55 -18.38 -1.75
N ILE A 197 -27.92 -19.52 -2.33
CA ILE A 197 -28.45 -20.66 -1.56
C ILE A 197 -27.27 -21.48 -1.02
N MET A 198 -26.94 -21.27 0.26
CA MET A 198 -25.83 -21.93 0.96
C MET A 198 -26.29 -22.43 2.34
N PRO A 199 -26.98 -23.59 2.43
CA PRO A 199 -27.44 -24.16 3.70
C PRO A 199 -26.30 -24.46 4.68
N ARG A 200 -25.14 -24.92 4.18
CA ARG A 200 -23.97 -25.26 5.01
C ARG A 200 -22.81 -24.31 4.75
N ARG A 201 -22.24 -23.75 5.81
CA ARG A 201 -21.22 -22.69 5.75
C ARG A 201 -20.07 -22.97 6.71
N LEU A 202 -18.84 -22.82 6.21
CA LEU A 202 -17.60 -22.78 6.98
C LEU A 202 -16.95 -21.41 6.78
N LEU A 203 -16.84 -20.64 7.85
CA LEU A 203 -16.07 -19.40 7.85
C LEU A 203 -14.65 -19.69 8.37
N MET A 204 -13.63 -19.22 7.66
CA MET A 204 -12.25 -19.31 8.12
C MET A 204 -11.70 -17.91 8.35
N THR A 205 -11.06 -17.70 9.49
CA THR A 205 -10.43 -16.42 9.82
C THR A 205 -9.26 -16.63 10.75
N GLY A 206 -8.16 -15.90 10.53
CA GLY A 206 -7.02 -15.89 11.46
C GLY A 206 -7.23 -14.99 12.67
N THR A 207 -8.15 -14.03 12.56
CA THR A 207 -8.39 -12.97 13.55
C THR A 207 -9.90 -12.79 13.74
N PRO A 208 -10.57 -13.75 14.38
CA PRO A 208 -12.03 -13.77 14.52
C PRO A 208 -12.59 -12.61 15.35
N ILE A 209 -11.79 -12.01 16.24
CA ILE A 209 -12.17 -10.88 17.08
C ILE A 209 -11.15 -9.78 16.82
N GLN A 210 -11.49 -8.84 15.92
CA GLN A 210 -10.58 -7.75 15.59
C GLN A 210 -10.77 -6.56 16.53
N ASN A 211 -11.97 -5.96 16.60
CA ASN A 211 -12.15 -4.74 17.38
C ASN A 211 -13.51 -4.56 18.09
N ASN A 212 -14.59 -5.26 17.71
CA ASN A 212 -15.94 -5.01 18.27
C ASN A 212 -16.81 -6.29 18.37
N LEU A 213 -17.60 -6.40 19.43
CA LEU A 213 -18.65 -7.41 19.60
C LEU A 213 -19.65 -7.44 18.42
N THR A 214 -19.89 -6.30 17.79
CA THR A 214 -20.71 -6.19 16.57
C THR A 214 -20.11 -6.96 15.38
N GLU A 215 -18.78 -6.95 15.22
CA GLU A 215 -18.11 -7.73 14.16
C GLU A 215 -18.25 -9.23 14.41
N LEU A 216 -18.08 -9.65 15.67
CA LEU A 216 -18.28 -11.04 16.09
C LEU A 216 -19.73 -11.48 15.83
N TRP A 217 -20.70 -10.66 16.23
CA TRP A 217 -22.11 -10.93 15.96
C TRP A 217 -22.38 -11.07 14.46
N ALA A 218 -21.84 -10.19 13.63
CA ALA A 218 -22.03 -10.25 12.18
C ALA A 218 -21.56 -11.58 11.58
N LEU A 219 -20.38 -12.07 12.00
CA LEU A 219 -19.86 -13.37 11.57
C LEU A 219 -20.74 -14.53 12.07
N MET A 220 -21.12 -14.52 13.34
CA MET A 220 -21.94 -15.58 13.93
C MET A 220 -23.36 -15.62 13.37
N HIS A 221 -23.96 -14.45 13.14
CA HIS A 221 -25.26 -14.31 12.48
C HIS A 221 -25.17 -14.78 11.03
N PHE A 222 -24.10 -14.48 10.30
CA PHE A 222 -23.92 -14.98 8.94
C PHE A 222 -23.81 -16.51 8.91
N CYS A 223 -23.17 -17.14 9.90
CA CYS A 223 -23.17 -18.60 10.03
C CYS A 223 -24.56 -19.15 10.35
N MET A 224 -25.24 -18.58 11.33
CA MET A 224 -26.46 -19.13 11.95
C MET A 224 -27.46 -18.01 12.29
N PRO A 225 -28.17 -17.46 11.30
CA PRO A 225 -29.05 -16.31 11.52
C PRO A 225 -30.22 -16.65 12.45
N SER A 226 -30.73 -17.89 12.40
CA SER A 226 -31.82 -18.37 13.25
C SER A 226 -31.47 -18.42 14.75
N VAL A 227 -30.18 -18.63 15.08
CA VAL A 227 -29.71 -18.79 16.47
C VAL A 227 -29.37 -17.43 17.08
N PHE A 228 -28.61 -16.60 16.36
CA PHE A 228 -28.07 -15.32 16.84
C PHE A 228 -29.00 -14.11 16.68
N GLY A 229 -30.19 -14.29 16.08
CA GLY A 229 -31.26 -13.29 16.12
C GLY A 229 -30.84 -11.91 15.63
N THR A 230 -31.32 -10.84 16.28
CA THR A 230 -31.01 -9.46 15.87
C THR A 230 -29.83 -8.87 16.64
N LEU A 231 -29.12 -7.91 16.04
CA LEU A 231 -28.00 -7.21 16.67
C LEU A 231 -28.38 -6.59 18.01
N ASN A 232 -29.53 -5.91 18.10
CA ASN A 232 -29.97 -5.24 19.33
C ASN A 232 -30.17 -6.21 20.50
N GLN A 233 -30.67 -7.43 20.22
CA GLN A 233 -30.81 -8.48 21.24
C GLN A 233 -29.45 -8.97 21.73
N PHE A 234 -28.47 -9.08 20.82
CA PHE A 234 -27.11 -9.47 21.15
C PHE A 234 -26.39 -8.39 21.97
N LEU A 235 -26.46 -7.13 21.55
CA LEU A 235 -25.89 -6.00 22.29
C LEU A 235 -26.56 -5.88 23.66
N SER A 236 -27.89 -5.90 23.76
CA SER A 236 -28.56 -5.81 25.07
C SER A 236 -28.16 -6.90 26.08
N LEU A 237 -27.66 -8.06 25.63
CA LEU A 237 -27.16 -9.13 26.50
C LEU A 237 -25.67 -9.03 26.82
N PHE A 238 -24.86 -8.50 25.90
CA PHE A 238 -23.40 -8.58 25.96
C PHE A 238 -22.70 -7.20 25.96
N GLU A 239 -23.44 -6.10 25.82
CA GLU A 239 -22.92 -4.73 25.91
C GLU A 239 -22.46 -4.43 27.35
N GLU A 240 -23.20 -4.88 28.38
CA GLU A 240 -22.74 -4.91 29.78
C GLU A 240 -21.46 -5.76 30.00
N ALA A 241 -21.15 -6.68 29.08
CA ALA A 241 -19.92 -7.49 29.12
C ALA A 241 -18.77 -6.90 28.27
N GLY A 242 -19.09 -5.98 27.35
CA GLY A 242 -18.13 -5.21 26.57
C GLY A 242 -17.65 -3.94 27.28
N ASP A 243 -18.51 -3.38 28.14
CA ASP A 243 -18.23 -2.18 28.93
C ASP A 243 -17.59 -2.54 30.28
N ILE A 244 -16.26 -2.62 30.31
CA ILE A 244 -15.48 -2.93 31.53
C ILE A 244 -15.33 -1.67 32.44
N SER A 245 -15.98 -0.57 32.07
CA SER A 245 -15.79 0.78 32.63
C SER A 245 -16.54 1.06 33.95
N SER A 246 -17.47 0.21 34.38
CA SER A 246 -18.23 0.42 35.62
C SER A 246 -17.66 -0.41 36.78
N ASP A 247 -16.97 0.28 37.69
CA ASP A 247 -16.32 -0.21 38.92
C ASP A 247 -17.23 -0.97 39.92
N SER A 248 -18.53 -1.11 39.64
CA SER A 248 -19.52 -1.75 40.54
C SER A 248 -20.10 -3.09 40.03
N THR A 249 -19.72 -3.57 38.85
CA THR A 249 -20.34 -4.75 38.17
C THR A 249 -19.35 -5.82 37.71
N SER A 250 -18.16 -5.90 38.33
CA SER A 250 -17.07 -6.79 37.88
C SER A 250 -17.41 -8.30 37.90
N SER A 251 -18.35 -8.77 38.73
CA SER A 251 -18.73 -10.19 38.77
C SER A 251 -19.71 -10.59 37.64
N LYS A 252 -20.74 -9.77 37.39
CA LYS A 252 -21.79 -10.05 36.39
C LYS A 252 -21.24 -10.00 34.97
N SER A 253 -20.37 -9.03 34.65
CA SER A 253 -19.72 -8.94 33.33
C SER A 253 -18.77 -10.12 33.08
N LYS A 254 -18.04 -10.58 34.10
CA LYS A 254 -17.21 -11.81 34.01
C LYS A 254 -18.06 -13.07 33.77
N GLU A 255 -19.22 -13.19 34.39
CA GLU A 255 -20.15 -14.30 34.15
C GLU A 255 -20.75 -14.28 32.74
N LEU A 256 -21.17 -13.11 32.25
CA LEU A 256 -21.65 -12.93 30.88
C LEU A 256 -20.57 -13.28 29.85
N PHE A 257 -19.32 -12.90 30.13
CA PHE A 257 -18.20 -13.22 29.27
C PHE A 257 -17.88 -14.72 29.25
N LYS A 258 -17.92 -15.39 30.41
CA LYS A 258 -17.80 -16.85 30.53
C LYS A 258 -18.92 -17.57 29.77
N SER A 259 -20.15 -17.04 29.84
CA SER A 259 -21.29 -17.52 29.08
C SER A 259 -21.07 -17.36 27.57
N LEU A 260 -20.57 -16.21 27.12
CA LEU A 260 -20.23 -15.98 25.71
C LEU A 260 -19.15 -16.96 25.22
N LYS A 261 -18.07 -17.16 26.00
CA LYS A 261 -17.02 -18.15 25.70
C LYS A 261 -17.61 -19.56 25.55
N TYR A 262 -18.48 -19.97 26.48
CA TYR A 262 -19.17 -21.27 26.42
C TYR A 262 -20.00 -21.42 25.13
N ILE A 263 -20.71 -20.37 24.71
CA ILE A 263 -21.48 -20.37 23.46
C ILE A 263 -20.54 -20.46 22.26
N LEU A 264 -19.47 -19.66 22.22
CA LEU A 264 -18.52 -19.64 21.11
C LEU A 264 -17.80 -20.99 20.95
N GLN A 265 -17.43 -21.66 22.05
CA GLN A 265 -16.76 -22.96 22.01
C GLN A 265 -17.56 -24.03 21.24
N ALA A 266 -18.89 -23.95 21.24
CA ALA A 266 -19.74 -24.86 20.48
C ALA A 266 -19.60 -24.65 18.96
N PHE A 267 -19.46 -23.40 18.51
CA PHE A 267 -19.57 -23.02 17.10
C PHE A 267 -18.25 -22.59 16.45
N MET A 268 -17.23 -22.34 17.26
CA MET A 268 -15.96 -21.78 16.84
C MET A 268 -14.80 -22.57 17.44
N LEU A 269 -13.92 -23.05 16.55
CA LEU A 269 -12.67 -23.69 16.94
C LEU A 269 -11.52 -22.70 16.79
N ARG A 270 -10.77 -22.45 17.87
CA ARG A 270 -9.60 -21.56 17.85
C ARG A 270 -8.46 -22.15 18.65
N ARG A 271 -7.33 -22.38 17.98
CA ARG A 271 -6.06 -22.78 18.58
C ARG A 271 -4.96 -21.78 18.27
N THR A 272 -4.06 -21.56 19.21
CA THR A 272 -2.89 -20.70 19.07
C THR A 272 -1.63 -21.54 18.91
N LYS A 273 -0.62 -20.99 18.24
CA LYS A 273 0.69 -21.65 18.08
C LYS A 273 1.32 -21.92 19.44
N ALA A 274 1.27 -20.96 20.37
CA ALA A 274 1.79 -21.11 21.73
C ALA A 274 1.18 -22.33 22.44
N LYS A 275 -0.16 -22.45 22.46
CA LYS A 275 -0.85 -23.60 23.07
C LYS A 275 -0.48 -24.94 22.41
N LEU A 276 -0.29 -24.96 21.10
CA LEU A 276 0.09 -26.17 20.36
C LEU A 276 1.57 -26.56 20.54
N ILE A 277 2.45 -25.57 20.73
CA ILE A 277 3.86 -25.78 21.06
C ILE A 277 3.97 -26.31 22.50
N GLU A 278 3.27 -25.69 23.46
CA GLU A 278 3.18 -26.14 24.85
C GLU A 278 2.65 -27.57 24.95
N SER A 279 1.65 -27.92 24.14
CA SER A 279 1.08 -29.27 24.11
C SER A 279 1.93 -30.28 23.35
N GLY A 280 3.06 -29.88 22.76
CA GLY A 280 3.95 -30.74 21.96
C GLY A 280 3.39 -31.15 20.58
N ASN A 281 2.25 -30.59 20.15
CA ASN A 281 1.59 -30.97 18.89
C ASN A 281 2.15 -30.21 17.67
N LEU A 282 2.90 -29.14 17.90
CA LEU A 282 3.47 -28.30 16.85
C LEU A 282 4.93 -27.98 17.15
N VAL A 283 5.81 -28.37 16.24
CA VAL A 283 7.21 -27.93 16.21
C VAL A 283 7.31 -26.76 15.22
N LEU A 284 7.67 -25.58 15.73
CA LEU A 284 7.99 -24.39 14.93
C LEU A 284 9.29 -23.78 15.46
N PRO A 285 10.11 -23.16 14.59
CA PRO A 285 11.24 -22.38 15.04
C PRO A 285 10.80 -21.19 15.93
N PRO A 286 11.65 -20.79 16.89
CA PRO A 286 11.39 -19.62 17.72
C PRO A 286 11.27 -18.33 16.91
N LEU A 287 10.55 -17.36 17.50
CA LEU A 287 10.31 -16.04 16.95
C LEU A 287 10.78 -15.00 17.97
N THR A 288 11.74 -14.15 17.58
CA THR A 288 12.16 -13.01 18.40
C THR A 288 11.58 -11.73 17.81
N GLU A 289 10.85 -10.96 18.61
CA GLU A 289 10.35 -9.62 18.25
C GLU A 289 11.19 -8.54 18.94
N ILE A 290 11.87 -7.71 18.14
CA ILE A 290 12.74 -6.62 18.62
C ILE A 290 12.23 -5.29 18.06
N THR A 291 12.11 -4.29 18.91
CA THR A 291 11.86 -2.90 18.51
C THR A 291 13.17 -2.13 18.58
N VAL A 292 13.57 -1.55 17.46
CA VAL A 292 14.76 -0.70 17.34
C VAL A 292 14.32 0.76 17.26
N MET A 293 14.73 1.54 18.24
CA MET A 293 14.45 2.97 18.30
C MET A 293 15.44 3.72 17.41
N ALA A 294 14.94 4.34 16.33
CA ALA A 294 15.71 5.14 15.40
C ALA A 294 15.64 6.63 15.79
N PRO A 295 16.78 7.32 15.93
CA PRO A 295 16.81 8.76 16.21
C PRO A 295 16.43 9.61 14.98
N LEU A 296 15.90 10.82 15.21
CA LEU A 296 15.60 11.77 14.14
C LEU A 296 16.84 12.55 13.71
N VAL A 297 17.11 12.57 12.41
CA VAL A 297 18.20 13.38 11.83
C VAL A 297 17.80 14.86 11.78
N SER A 298 18.78 15.77 11.82
CA SER A 298 18.61 17.22 11.77
C SER A 298 17.62 17.72 10.71
N LEU A 299 17.65 17.15 9.50
CA LEU A 299 16.70 17.49 8.44
C LEU A 299 15.26 17.06 8.80
N GLN A 300 15.08 15.82 9.29
CA GLN A 300 13.79 15.33 9.78
C GLN A 300 13.27 16.18 10.95
N LYS A 301 14.13 16.54 11.92
CA LYS A 301 13.76 17.41 13.05
C LYS A 301 13.19 18.74 12.54
N LYS A 302 13.88 19.41 11.60
CA LYS A 302 13.42 20.68 11.00
C LYS A 302 12.05 20.55 10.32
N VAL A 303 11.85 19.50 9.52
CA VAL A 303 10.57 19.23 8.82
C VAL A 303 9.46 18.95 9.83
N TYR A 304 9.73 18.09 10.81
CA TYR A 304 8.80 17.73 11.85
C TYR A 304 8.34 18.96 12.64
N THR A 305 9.28 19.80 13.08
CA THR A 305 8.96 21.06 13.78
C THR A 305 8.21 22.04 12.88
N SER A 306 8.53 22.12 11.59
CA SER A 306 7.81 22.99 10.63
C SER A 306 6.34 22.59 10.49
N ILE A 307 6.06 21.29 10.35
CA ILE A 307 4.69 20.74 10.29
C ILE A 307 3.92 21.09 11.57
N LEU A 308 4.55 20.89 12.74
CA LEU A 308 3.94 21.23 14.03
C LEU A 308 3.65 22.72 14.16
N ARG A 309 4.58 23.61 13.76
CA ARG A 309 4.38 25.06 13.80
C ARG A 309 3.19 25.49 12.95
N LYS A 310 3.11 24.98 11.72
CA LYS A 310 2.03 25.31 10.78
C LYS A 310 0.66 24.86 11.29
N GLU A 311 0.61 23.72 11.96
CA GLU A 311 -0.63 23.10 12.42
C GLU A 311 -0.98 23.45 13.89
N LEU A 312 -0.08 24.15 14.60
CA LEU A 312 -0.25 24.59 15.99
C LEU A 312 -1.57 25.35 16.23
N PRO A 313 -2.00 26.31 15.40
CA PRO A 313 -3.28 27.00 15.61
C PRO A 313 -4.47 26.05 15.60
N LYS A 314 -4.42 25.00 14.76
CA LYS A 314 -5.46 23.97 14.70
C LYS A 314 -5.40 23.05 15.92
N LEU A 315 -4.20 22.64 16.34
CA LEU A 315 -3.97 21.84 17.56
C LEU A 315 -4.48 22.57 18.82
N LEU A 316 -4.26 23.88 18.92
CA LEU A 316 -4.77 24.71 20.02
C LEU A 316 -6.30 24.80 20.00
N ALA A 317 -6.92 25.02 18.83
CA ALA A 317 -8.39 25.06 18.69
C ALA A 317 -9.06 23.72 19.05
N LEU A 318 -8.36 22.59 18.86
CA LEU A 318 -8.84 21.25 19.21
C LEU A 318 -8.90 21.01 20.72
N SER A 319 -7.96 21.58 21.49
CA SER A 319 -8.01 21.53 22.95
C SER A 319 -9.25 22.27 23.50
N SER A 320 -9.75 23.26 22.75
CA SER A 320 -10.96 24.03 23.03
C SER A 320 -12.27 23.42 22.47
N GLY A 321 -12.21 22.24 21.83
CA GLY A 321 -13.39 21.43 21.47
C GLY A 321 -14.10 21.76 20.14
N SER A 322 -13.51 22.56 19.23
CA SER A 322 -14.26 23.16 18.11
C SER A 322 -13.83 22.77 16.68
N CYS A 323 -12.96 21.76 16.47
CA CYS A 323 -12.46 21.40 15.14
C CYS A 323 -12.77 19.96 14.67
N SER A 324 -12.82 19.78 13.34
CA SER A 324 -13.20 18.52 12.68
C SER A 324 -12.10 17.44 12.75
N HIS A 325 -12.50 16.21 13.09
CA HIS A 325 -11.66 15.00 13.22
C HIS A 325 -10.78 14.71 11.99
N HIS A 326 -11.22 15.10 10.80
CA HIS A 326 -10.52 14.87 9.53
C HIS A 326 -9.21 15.67 9.41
N SER A 327 -9.15 16.86 10.02
CA SER A 327 -7.95 17.72 9.99
C SER A 327 -6.78 17.13 10.78
N LEU A 328 -7.08 16.46 11.88
CA LEU A 328 -6.11 15.82 12.75
C LEU A 328 -5.48 14.56 12.14
N GLN A 329 -6.30 13.72 11.50
CA GLN A 329 -5.79 12.53 10.81
C GLN A 329 -4.76 12.91 9.74
N ASN A 330 -5.01 14.01 9.03
CA ASN A 330 -4.07 14.55 8.05
C ASN A 330 -2.75 14.98 8.71
N ILE A 331 -2.78 15.65 9.87
CA ILE A 331 -1.56 16.03 10.62
C ILE A 331 -0.74 14.77 10.97
N VAL A 332 -1.38 13.75 11.52
CA VAL A 332 -0.67 12.52 11.91
C VAL A 332 -0.04 11.83 10.70
N ILE A 333 -0.72 11.80 9.56
CA ILE A 333 -0.16 11.25 8.33
C ILE A 333 1.09 12.03 7.88
N GLN A 334 1.08 13.37 7.97
CA GLN A 334 2.26 14.18 7.64
C GLN A 334 3.41 13.93 8.62
N LEU A 335 3.13 13.87 9.93
CA LEU A 335 4.17 13.56 10.93
C LEU A 335 4.80 12.19 10.69
N ARG A 336 4.00 11.18 10.31
CA ARG A 336 4.50 9.86 9.92
C ARG A 336 5.38 9.89 8.68
N LYS A 337 5.03 10.69 7.66
CA LYS A 337 5.89 10.91 6.49
C LYS A 337 7.25 11.47 6.90
N ALA A 338 7.27 12.46 7.79
CA ALA A 338 8.51 13.07 8.28
C ALA A 338 9.39 12.09 9.04
N CYS A 339 8.80 11.21 9.86
CA CYS A 339 9.50 10.11 10.53
C CYS A 339 10.06 9.06 9.55
N SER A 340 9.37 8.84 8.42
CA SER A 340 9.75 7.82 7.44
C SER A 340 10.90 8.30 6.56
N HIS A 341 10.71 9.42 5.84
CA HIS A 341 11.77 10.05 5.05
C HIS A 341 11.43 11.52 4.69
N PRO A 342 12.36 12.49 4.80
CA PRO A 342 12.11 13.88 4.40
C PRO A 342 11.72 14.08 2.94
N TYR A 343 12.27 13.28 2.01
CA TYR A 343 11.99 13.42 0.57
C TYR A 343 10.57 13.00 0.17
N LEU A 344 9.77 12.47 1.10
CA LEU A 344 8.32 12.33 0.90
C LEU A 344 7.61 13.68 0.80
N PHE A 345 8.28 14.78 1.16
CA PHE A 345 7.79 16.14 0.98
C PHE A 345 8.44 16.80 -0.23
N PRO A 346 7.64 17.43 -1.11
CA PRO A 346 8.17 18.09 -2.29
C PRO A 346 9.05 19.29 -1.92
N GLY A 347 10.18 19.44 -2.61
CA GLY A 347 11.10 20.59 -2.48
C GLY A 347 12.11 20.50 -1.33
N ILE A 348 12.21 19.34 -0.67
CA ILE A 348 13.25 19.05 0.32
C ILE A 348 14.45 18.35 -0.32
N GLU A 349 14.18 17.45 -1.24
CA GLU A 349 15.20 16.78 -2.05
C GLU A 349 15.95 17.83 -2.90
N PRO A 350 17.29 17.80 -2.92
CA PRO A 350 18.06 18.72 -3.74
C PRO A 350 17.77 18.49 -5.22
N GLU A 351 17.55 19.57 -5.97
CA GLU A 351 17.36 19.54 -7.41
C GLU A 351 18.62 20.11 -8.10
N PRO A 352 19.19 19.42 -9.11
CA PRO A 352 18.73 18.18 -9.75
C PRO A 352 18.94 16.92 -8.88
N TYR A 353 18.17 15.86 -9.15
CA TYR A 353 18.34 14.55 -8.49
C TYR A 353 19.77 14.04 -8.68
N GLU A 354 20.44 13.74 -7.57
CA GLU A 354 21.77 13.14 -7.52
C GLU A 354 21.68 11.82 -6.75
N GLU A 355 22.08 10.71 -7.35
CA GLU A 355 22.21 9.45 -6.60
C GLU A 355 23.39 9.59 -5.62
N GLY A 356 23.13 9.43 -4.32
CA GLY A 356 24.19 9.60 -3.33
C GLY A 356 23.79 9.33 -1.88
N GLU A 357 24.81 9.32 -1.02
CA GLU A 357 24.71 9.08 0.44
C GLU A 357 23.73 10.02 1.15
N HIS A 358 23.39 11.16 0.54
CA HIS A 358 22.40 12.10 1.06
C HIS A 358 21.03 11.47 1.31
N LEU A 359 20.70 10.36 0.62
CA LEU A 359 19.45 9.62 0.76
C LEU A 359 19.45 8.89 2.10
N VAL A 360 20.53 8.17 2.38
CA VAL A 360 20.72 7.43 3.64
C VAL A 360 20.88 8.39 4.81
N GLN A 361 21.71 9.41 4.66
CA GLN A 361 21.96 10.43 5.68
C GLN A 361 20.74 11.31 5.95
N GLY A 362 19.77 11.36 5.04
CA GLY A 362 18.54 12.14 5.18
C GLY A 362 17.56 11.57 6.21
N SER A 363 17.63 10.27 6.53
CA SER A 363 16.70 9.60 7.44
C SER A 363 17.40 8.68 8.44
N GLY A 364 17.12 8.88 9.72
CA GLY A 364 17.69 8.04 10.78
C GLY A 364 17.27 6.58 10.68
N LYS A 365 16.05 6.31 10.15
CA LYS A 365 15.60 4.95 9.87
C LYS A 365 16.41 4.29 8.76
N LEU A 366 16.72 5.01 7.67
CA LEU A 366 17.55 4.47 6.60
C LEU A 366 18.98 4.20 7.07
N MET A 367 19.55 5.07 7.92
CA MET A 367 20.87 4.83 8.51
C MET A 367 20.90 3.55 9.36
N VAL A 368 19.89 3.33 10.20
CA VAL A 368 19.72 2.10 11.00
C VAL A 368 19.52 0.89 10.08
N LEU A 369 18.65 1.03 9.08
CA LEU A 369 18.34 -0.04 8.12
C LEU A 369 19.58 -0.45 7.31
N ASP A 370 20.42 0.49 6.88
CA ASP A 370 21.65 0.24 6.11
C ASP A 370 22.62 -0.66 6.89
N GLN A 371 22.83 -0.35 8.18
CA GLN A 371 23.69 -1.16 9.06
C GLN A 371 23.10 -2.55 9.33
N LEU A 372 21.78 -2.64 9.56
CA LEU A 372 21.10 -3.92 9.77
C LEU A 372 21.18 -4.81 8.53
N LEU A 373 20.88 -4.26 7.35
CA LEU A 373 20.90 -5.01 6.10
C LEU A 373 22.30 -5.46 5.71
N TRP A 374 23.32 -4.63 5.92
CA TRP A 374 24.71 -5.01 5.65
C TRP A 374 25.10 -6.26 6.43
N LYS A 375 24.80 -6.30 7.74
CA LYS A 375 25.08 -7.46 8.59
C LYS A 375 24.21 -8.68 8.23
N LEU A 376 22.94 -8.47 7.88
CA LEU A 376 22.04 -9.55 7.45
C LEU A 376 22.45 -10.15 6.11
N TYR A 377 22.99 -9.34 5.21
CA TYR A 377 23.53 -9.78 3.92
C TYR A 377 24.79 -10.63 4.10
N ASP A 378 25.73 -10.17 4.93
CA ASP A 378 26.98 -10.88 5.25
C ASP A 378 26.72 -12.24 5.93
N SER A 379 25.68 -12.32 6.75
CA SER A 379 25.24 -13.56 7.40
C SER A 379 24.35 -14.46 6.53
N GLY A 380 24.04 -14.06 5.29
CA GLY A 380 23.27 -14.85 4.34
C GLY A 380 21.78 -15.00 4.67
N HIS A 381 21.22 -14.06 5.45
CA HIS A 381 19.80 -14.05 5.78
C HIS A 381 18.95 -13.44 4.65
N ARG A 382 17.64 -13.67 4.65
CA ARG A 382 16.72 -13.11 3.65
C ARG A 382 15.63 -12.29 4.32
N VAL A 383 15.34 -11.13 3.76
CA VAL A 383 14.58 -10.08 4.46
C VAL A 383 13.25 -9.80 3.76
N LEU A 384 12.16 -9.83 4.51
CA LEU A 384 10.88 -9.21 4.11
C LEU A 384 10.83 -7.81 4.71
N LEU A 385 10.69 -6.78 3.87
CA LEU A 385 10.59 -5.41 4.32
C LEU A 385 9.18 -4.88 4.07
N PHE A 386 8.47 -4.56 5.16
CA PHE A 386 7.12 -4.01 5.13
C PHE A 386 7.11 -2.49 5.31
N ALA A 387 6.42 -1.78 4.43
CA ALA A 387 6.10 -0.36 4.58
C ALA A 387 4.60 -0.11 4.31
N GLN A 388 4.02 0.92 4.93
CA GLN A 388 2.60 1.25 4.74
C GLN A 388 2.42 2.14 3.51
N MET A 389 3.28 3.14 3.31
CA MET A 389 3.21 4.09 2.21
C MET A 389 3.96 3.58 0.97
N THR A 390 3.32 3.63 -0.20
CA THR A 390 3.94 3.21 -1.46
C THR A 390 5.11 4.11 -1.88
N HIS A 391 5.02 5.41 -1.60
CA HIS A 391 6.12 6.34 -1.86
C HIS A 391 7.37 6.06 -1.02
N THR A 392 7.20 5.51 0.19
CA THR A 392 8.34 5.04 0.99
C THR A 392 8.99 3.82 0.32
N LEU A 393 8.21 2.96 -0.33
CA LEU A 393 8.77 1.84 -1.12
C LEU A 393 9.57 2.35 -2.32
N ASP A 394 9.12 3.42 -2.98
CA ASP A 394 9.87 4.05 -4.08
C ASP A 394 11.26 4.53 -3.59
N ILE A 395 11.32 5.25 -2.46
CA ILE A 395 12.58 5.71 -1.84
C ILE A 395 13.47 4.52 -1.43
N LEU A 396 12.87 3.45 -0.92
CA LEU A 396 13.60 2.25 -0.55
C LEU A 396 14.20 1.53 -1.77
N GLN A 397 13.51 1.55 -2.92
CA GLN A 397 14.07 1.01 -4.17
C GLN A 397 15.33 1.76 -4.59
N ASP A 398 15.28 3.10 -4.61
CA ASP A 398 16.45 3.93 -4.92
C ASP A 398 17.62 3.61 -3.97
N PHE A 399 17.31 3.38 -2.68
CA PHE A 399 18.30 2.95 -1.68
C PHE A 399 18.92 1.57 -1.99
N PHE A 400 18.11 0.58 -2.39
CA PHE A 400 18.62 -0.75 -2.75
C PHE A 400 19.43 -0.73 -4.05
N GLU A 401 19.06 0.13 -5.00
CA GLU A 401 19.80 0.34 -6.25
C GLU A 401 21.16 0.99 -5.95
N LEU A 402 21.18 2.02 -5.09
CA LEU A 402 22.40 2.67 -4.61
C LEU A 402 23.36 1.67 -3.93
N ARG A 403 22.83 0.77 -3.09
CA ARG A 403 23.61 -0.26 -2.39
C ARG A 403 23.83 -1.55 -3.21
N LYS A 404 23.24 -1.66 -4.41
CA LYS A 404 23.29 -2.82 -5.32
C LYS A 404 22.78 -4.13 -4.69
N TYR A 405 21.75 -4.05 -3.87
CA TYR A 405 21.07 -5.24 -3.34
C TYR A 405 19.99 -5.74 -4.30
N SER A 406 19.91 -7.06 -4.51
CA SER A 406 18.83 -7.68 -5.28
C SER A 406 17.52 -7.62 -4.50
N TYR A 407 16.45 -7.13 -5.14
CA TYR A 407 15.16 -6.99 -4.49
C TYR A 407 13.98 -7.36 -5.42
N GLU A 408 12.85 -7.72 -4.81
CA GLU A 408 11.56 -7.92 -5.48
C GLU A 408 10.52 -7.02 -4.81
N ARG A 409 9.55 -6.48 -5.56
CA ARG A 409 8.52 -5.56 -5.04
C ARG A 409 7.12 -6.13 -5.19
N LEU A 410 6.31 -5.97 -4.14
CA LEU A 410 4.89 -6.34 -4.10
C LEU A 410 4.05 -5.23 -3.47
N ASP A 411 3.28 -4.53 -4.31
CA ASP A 411 2.29 -3.55 -3.89
C ASP A 411 0.90 -3.81 -4.51
N GLY A 412 -0.04 -2.90 -4.22
CA GLY A 412 -1.42 -3.00 -4.70
C GLY A 412 -1.62 -2.69 -6.19
N SER A 413 -0.62 -2.14 -6.87
CA SER A 413 -0.68 -1.79 -8.30
C SER A 413 -0.23 -2.93 -9.22
N ILE A 414 0.59 -3.85 -8.69
CA ILE A 414 1.14 -4.98 -9.44
C ILE A 414 0.04 -5.99 -9.82
N ARG A 415 0.06 -6.41 -11.09
CA ARG A 415 -0.90 -7.39 -11.63
C ARG A 415 -0.75 -8.73 -10.92
N ALA A 416 -1.83 -9.52 -10.89
CA ALA A 416 -1.83 -10.79 -10.19
C ALA A 416 -0.74 -11.75 -10.72
N GLU A 417 -0.56 -11.83 -12.03
CA GLU A 417 0.43 -12.71 -12.67
C GLU A 417 1.87 -12.36 -12.28
N GLU A 418 2.21 -11.07 -12.32
CA GLU A 418 3.51 -10.52 -11.89
C GLU A 418 3.76 -10.78 -10.40
N ARG A 419 2.74 -10.57 -9.57
CA ARG A 419 2.79 -10.89 -8.14
C ARG A 419 3.20 -12.35 -7.90
N PHE A 420 2.61 -13.29 -8.64
CA PHE A 420 2.94 -14.70 -8.52
C PHE A 420 4.32 -15.04 -9.10
N ALA A 421 4.77 -14.33 -10.13
CA ALA A 421 6.13 -14.46 -10.66
C ALA A 421 7.15 -14.05 -9.60
N ALA A 422 6.98 -12.90 -8.95
CA ALA A 422 7.84 -12.40 -7.88
C ALA A 422 7.89 -13.38 -6.68
N ILE A 423 6.74 -13.89 -6.22
CA ILE A 423 6.71 -14.86 -5.10
C ILE A 423 7.45 -16.16 -5.46
N ARG A 424 7.28 -16.65 -6.69
CA ARG A 424 7.98 -17.87 -7.16
C ARG A 424 9.48 -17.62 -7.34
N SER A 425 9.86 -16.46 -7.87
CA SER A 425 11.25 -16.00 -7.97
C SER A 425 11.93 -16.06 -6.59
N PHE A 426 11.30 -15.46 -5.59
CA PHE A 426 11.81 -15.44 -4.21
C PHE A 426 11.83 -16.82 -3.54
N SER A 427 10.87 -17.71 -3.85
CA SER A 427 10.75 -19.03 -3.19
C SER A 427 11.60 -20.14 -3.80
N LYS A 428 12.15 -19.98 -5.02
CA LYS A 428 12.80 -21.07 -5.78
C LYS A 428 14.07 -21.64 -5.17
N GLN A 429 14.71 -20.97 -4.22
CA GLN A 429 16.01 -21.38 -3.65
C GLN A 429 15.91 -22.35 -2.46
N SER A 430 14.75 -22.52 -1.80
CA SER A 430 14.67 -23.33 -0.57
C SER A 430 14.60 -24.85 -0.78
N ALA A 431 14.70 -25.34 -2.02
CA ALA A 431 14.45 -26.75 -2.34
C ALA A 431 15.68 -27.65 -2.42
N GLU A 432 16.89 -27.16 -2.72
CA GLU A 432 18.05 -28.07 -2.93
C GLU A 432 19.36 -27.47 -2.40
N GLY A 433 19.95 -28.12 -1.40
CA GLY A 433 21.27 -27.82 -0.85
C GLY A 433 22.41 -28.27 -1.77
N SER A 434 22.46 -27.76 -3.00
CA SER A 434 23.61 -27.94 -3.90
C SER A 434 24.50 -26.71 -3.85
N VAL A 435 25.53 -26.81 -3.02
CA VAL A 435 26.74 -25.99 -3.15
C VAL A 435 27.24 -26.14 -4.59
N ASN A 436 27.42 -25.00 -5.28
CA ASN A 436 27.97 -24.78 -6.63
C ASN A 436 26.93 -24.58 -7.74
N SER A 437 26.72 -23.32 -8.16
CA SER A 437 26.76 -22.84 -9.56
C SER A 437 26.34 -21.36 -9.61
N GLU A 438 26.84 -20.61 -10.60
CA GLU A 438 26.70 -19.16 -10.82
C GLU A 438 25.25 -18.60 -10.84
N SER A 439 24.23 -19.45 -10.73
CA SER A 439 22.81 -19.09 -10.67
C SER A 439 22.34 -18.53 -9.31
N ASP A 440 23.13 -18.67 -8.24
CA ASP A 440 22.76 -18.16 -6.90
C ASP A 440 22.89 -16.63 -6.76
N GLN A 441 23.63 -15.96 -7.66
CA GLN A 441 23.79 -14.50 -7.61
C GLN A 441 22.52 -13.72 -8.00
N ASN A 442 21.52 -14.39 -8.60
CA ASN A 442 20.32 -13.74 -9.12
C ASN A 442 19.08 -13.90 -8.22
N ALA A 443 19.23 -14.48 -7.02
CA ALA A 443 18.13 -14.55 -6.06
C ALA A 443 17.98 -13.23 -5.29
N ALA A 444 16.75 -12.79 -5.11
CA ALA A 444 16.45 -11.56 -4.41
C ALA A 444 16.73 -11.69 -2.90
N PHE A 445 17.60 -10.82 -2.38
CA PHE A 445 17.94 -10.72 -0.96
C PHE A 445 16.78 -10.10 -0.16
N VAL A 446 16.16 -9.04 -0.69
CA VAL A 446 15.06 -8.33 -0.05
C VAL A 446 13.76 -8.50 -0.84
N PHE A 447 12.65 -8.71 -0.13
CA PHE A 447 11.32 -8.67 -0.72
C PHE A 447 10.52 -7.52 -0.10
N LEU A 448 10.28 -6.47 -0.88
CA LEU A 448 9.56 -5.26 -0.51
C LEU A 448 8.06 -5.47 -0.61
N ILE A 449 7.34 -5.22 0.48
CA ILE A 449 5.90 -5.47 0.55
C ILE A 449 5.18 -4.28 1.16
N SER A 450 4.15 -3.79 0.50
CA SER A 450 3.21 -2.92 1.19
C SER A 450 2.43 -3.71 2.24
N THR A 451 2.36 -3.25 3.50
CA THR A 451 1.73 -4.01 4.61
C THR A 451 0.31 -4.48 4.26
N ARG A 452 -0.44 -3.66 3.51
CA ARG A 452 -1.79 -4.03 3.03
C ARG A 452 -1.80 -5.14 1.98
N ALA A 453 -0.84 -5.13 1.03
CA ALA A 453 -0.75 -6.20 0.03
C ALA A 453 -0.21 -7.50 0.64
N GLY A 454 0.73 -7.40 1.60
CA GLY A 454 1.28 -8.52 2.36
C GLY A 454 0.32 -9.15 3.36
N GLY A 455 -0.67 -8.38 3.84
CA GLY A 455 -1.73 -8.87 4.70
C GLY A 455 -2.60 -9.96 4.04
N VAL A 456 -2.56 -10.11 2.71
CA VAL A 456 -3.46 -11.01 1.97
C VAL A 456 -2.77 -12.32 1.59
N GLY A 457 -2.79 -13.30 2.48
CA GLY A 457 -2.75 -14.72 2.12
C GLY A 457 -1.43 -15.34 1.62
N LEU A 458 -0.32 -14.61 1.56
CA LEU A 458 0.91 -15.08 0.90
C LEU A 458 1.68 -16.15 1.71
N ASN A 459 2.50 -16.96 1.01
CA ASN A 459 3.43 -17.91 1.62
C ASN A 459 4.88 -17.47 1.35
N LEU A 460 5.56 -16.95 2.37
CA LEU A 460 6.90 -16.35 2.23
C LEU A 460 7.90 -16.98 3.20
N VAL A 461 7.85 -18.31 3.31
CA VAL A 461 8.70 -19.12 4.19
C VAL A 461 10.19 -19.06 3.82
N ALA A 462 10.53 -18.63 2.60
CA ALA A 462 11.92 -18.48 2.16
C ALA A 462 12.68 -17.41 2.97
N ALA A 463 11.99 -16.41 3.52
CA ALA A 463 12.59 -15.39 4.37
C ALA A 463 12.59 -15.82 5.84
N ASP A 464 13.63 -15.42 6.55
CA ASP A 464 13.81 -15.66 7.98
C ASP A 464 13.82 -14.37 8.80
N THR A 465 14.01 -13.21 8.16
CA THR A 465 13.99 -11.91 8.82
C THR A 465 12.86 -11.05 8.28
N VAL A 466 12.11 -10.41 9.16
CA VAL A 466 10.99 -9.52 8.84
C VAL A 466 11.28 -8.16 9.45
N ILE A 467 11.30 -7.10 8.63
CA ILE A 467 11.54 -5.72 9.07
C ILE A 467 10.30 -4.89 8.76
N PHE A 468 9.71 -4.29 9.80
CA PHE A 468 8.66 -3.29 9.66
C PHE A 468 9.30 -1.90 9.67
N TYR A 469 9.38 -1.27 8.49
CA TYR A 469 9.87 0.10 8.34
C TYR A 469 8.84 1.11 8.87
N GLU A 470 7.56 0.81 8.69
CA GLU A 470 6.41 1.57 9.19
C GLU A 470 5.39 0.61 9.81
N GLN A 471 4.84 0.96 10.99
CA GLN A 471 3.83 0.15 11.69
C GLN A 471 2.39 0.55 11.29
N ASP A 472 1.46 -0.40 11.28
CA ASP A 472 0.04 -0.09 11.09
C ASP A 472 -0.64 0.34 12.41
N TRP A 473 -1.76 1.05 12.31
CA TRP A 473 -2.57 1.39 13.49
C TRP A 473 -3.23 0.17 14.11
N ASN A 474 -3.43 -0.88 13.31
CA ASN A 474 -3.96 -2.16 13.76
C ASN A 474 -2.83 -3.19 13.86
N PRO A 475 -2.39 -3.58 15.08
CA PRO A 475 -1.31 -4.55 15.28
C PRO A 475 -1.62 -5.93 14.67
N GLN A 476 -2.90 -6.24 14.43
CA GLN A 476 -3.28 -7.52 13.84
C GLN A 476 -2.88 -7.63 12.38
N VAL A 477 -2.81 -6.51 11.66
CA VAL A 477 -2.35 -6.47 10.26
C VAL A 477 -0.85 -6.79 10.19
N ASP A 478 -0.06 -6.19 11.08
CA ASP A 478 1.38 -6.43 11.18
C ASP A 478 1.67 -7.87 11.63
N LYS A 479 0.93 -8.39 12.63
CA LYS A 479 1.02 -9.81 13.01
C LYS A 479 0.66 -10.76 11.88
N GLN A 480 -0.37 -10.43 11.10
CA GLN A 480 -0.77 -11.21 9.93
C GLN A 480 0.32 -11.20 8.86
N ALA A 481 1.05 -10.10 8.70
CA ALA A 481 2.21 -10.00 7.81
C ALA A 481 3.41 -10.83 8.34
N LEU A 482 3.70 -10.77 9.64
CA LEU A 482 4.76 -11.57 10.28
C LEU A 482 4.49 -13.09 10.15
N GLN A 483 3.24 -13.50 10.33
CA GLN A 483 2.80 -14.90 10.19
C GLN A 483 2.90 -15.43 8.73
N ARG A 484 3.29 -14.61 7.75
CA ARG A 484 3.60 -15.05 6.37
C ARG A 484 4.95 -15.75 6.29
N ALA A 485 5.91 -15.35 7.12
CA ALA A 485 7.23 -15.98 7.25
C ALA A 485 7.24 -16.99 8.41
N HIS A 486 6.69 -16.63 9.58
CA HIS A 486 6.54 -17.55 10.71
C HIS A 486 5.32 -18.45 10.52
N ARG A 487 5.47 -19.56 9.80
CA ARG A 487 4.41 -20.55 9.55
C ARG A 487 4.98 -21.95 9.36
N ILE A 488 4.10 -22.96 9.34
CA ILE A 488 4.49 -24.34 9.03
C ILE A 488 5.21 -24.36 7.67
N GLY A 489 6.43 -24.90 7.68
CA GLY A 489 7.36 -24.88 6.55
C GLY A 489 8.64 -24.10 6.85
N GLN A 490 8.61 -23.17 7.81
CA GLN A 490 9.79 -22.43 8.24
C GLN A 490 10.75 -23.35 9.00
N MET A 491 12.02 -23.30 8.59
CA MET A 491 13.10 -24.10 9.17
C MET A 491 14.06 -23.24 10.00
N ASN A 492 14.14 -21.94 9.69
CA ASN A 492 15.05 -21.01 10.35
C ASN A 492 14.35 -20.25 11.48
N HIS A 493 15.14 -19.83 12.48
CA HIS A 493 14.69 -18.89 13.51
C HIS A 493 14.18 -17.60 12.84
N VAL A 494 12.97 -17.15 13.18
CA VAL A 494 12.40 -15.92 12.59
C VAL A 494 12.72 -14.71 13.45
N LEU A 495 13.33 -13.68 12.86
CA LEU A 495 13.62 -12.41 13.52
C LEU A 495 12.66 -11.33 13.01
N SER A 496 11.89 -10.70 13.89
CA SER A 496 10.99 -9.58 13.57
C SER A 496 11.54 -8.29 14.15
N ILE A 497 11.86 -7.31 13.31
CA ILE A 497 12.42 -6.01 13.69
C ILE A 497 11.40 -4.91 13.40
N ASN A 498 11.00 -4.15 14.41
CA ASN A 498 10.17 -2.98 14.27
C ASN A 498 11.03 -1.72 14.35
N LEU A 499 11.11 -0.93 13.27
CA LEU A 499 11.80 0.35 13.28
C LEU A 499 10.83 1.45 13.74
N VAL A 500 11.13 2.07 14.88
CA VAL A 500 10.27 3.11 15.47
C VAL A 500 11.09 4.36 15.74
N THR A 501 10.60 5.50 15.26
CA THR A 501 11.31 6.76 15.48
C THR A 501 11.14 7.26 16.93
N GLU A 502 12.25 7.55 17.61
CA GLU A 502 12.25 8.03 18.99
C GLU A 502 11.60 9.42 19.13
N HIS A 503 10.97 9.67 20.28
CA HIS A 503 10.31 10.95 20.62
C HIS A 503 9.33 11.46 19.55
N SER A 504 8.67 10.56 18.83
CA SER A 504 7.82 10.88 17.69
C SER A 504 6.41 10.30 17.83
N VAL A 505 5.54 10.65 16.87
CA VAL A 505 4.19 10.07 16.75
C VAL A 505 4.21 8.55 16.61
N GLU A 506 5.27 7.96 16.06
CA GLU A 506 5.36 6.51 15.87
C GLU A 506 5.46 5.76 17.20
N GLN A 507 6.17 6.30 18.19
CA GLN A 507 6.24 5.69 19.52
C GLN A 507 4.88 5.67 20.22
N VAL A 508 4.05 6.70 19.99
CA VAL A 508 2.67 6.76 20.50
C VAL A 508 1.80 5.70 19.80
N ILE A 509 1.93 5.57 18.48
CA ILE A 509 1.23 4.54 17.69
C ILE A 509 1.61 3.14 18.19
N MET A 510 2.90 2.88 18.39
CA MET A 510 3.42 1.62 18.90
C MET A 510 2.80 1.27 20.26
N ARG A 511 2.92 2.16 21.26
CA ARG A 511 2.36 1.93 22.60
C ARG A 511 0.85 1.67 22.57
N ARG A 512 0.12 2.35 21.67
CA ARG A 512 -1.32 2.14 21.50
C ARG A 512 -1.64 0.80 20.85
N ALA A 513 -0.88 0.41 19.83
CA ALA A 513 -1.00 -0.89 19.18
C ALA A 513 -0.76 -2.02 20.20
N GLU A 514 0.21 -1.86 21.10
CA GLU A 514 0.45 -2.82 22.18
C GLU A 514 -0.72 -2.94 23.16
N ARG A 515 -1.30 -1.81 23.60
CA ARG A 515 -2.49 -1.83 24.47
C ARG A 515 -3.68 -2.53 23.80
N LYS A 516 -3.96 -2.21 22.53
CA LYS A 516 -5.02 -2.87 21.75
C LYS A 516 -4.79 -4.38 21.67
N LEU A 517 -3.55 -4.79 21.48
CA LEU A 517 -3.18 -6.19 21.45
C LEU A 517 -3.39 -6.87 22.81
N GLN A 518 -2.98 -6.25 23.91
CA GLN A 518 -3.19 -6.76 25.27
C GLN A 518 -4.68 -6.91 25.60
N LEU A 519 -5.51 -5.92 25.26
CA LEU A 519 -6.96 -6.00 25.41
C LEU A 519 -7.54 -7.18 24.63
N SER A 520 -7.12 -7.36 23.38
CA SER A 520 -7.57 -8.49 22.55
C SER A 520 -7.16 -9.85 23.14
N HIS A 521 -5.98 -9.93 23.77
CA HIS A 521 -5.51 -11.14 24.45
C HIS A 521 -6.27 -11.40 25.75
N ASN A 522 -6.62 -10.38 26.53
CA ASN A 522 -7.38 -10.55 27.76
C ASN A 522 -8.83 -11.02 27.50
N VAL A 523 -9.42 -10.57 26.39
CA VAL A 523 -10.71 -11.07 25.90
C VAL A 523 -10.60 -12.54 25.45
N VAL A 524 -9.47 -12.94 24.85
CA VAL A 524 -9.33 -14.29 24.25
C VAL A 524 -8.68 -15.32 25.20
N GLY A 525 -7.85 -14.89 26.14
CA GLY A 525 -7.04 -15.73 27.03
C GLY A 525 -7.75 -16.14 28.33
N ASP A 526 -7.22 -17.16 29.01
CA ASP A 526 -7.78 -17.79 30.22
C ASP A 526 -7.22 -17.25 31.54
N HIS A 527 -6.31 -16.28 31.52
CA HIS A 527 -5.72 -15.69 32.73
C HIS A 527 -5.75 -14.16 32.66
N VAL A 528 -6.60 -13.54 33.49
CA VAL A 528 -6.59 -12.10 33.74
C VAL A 528 -5.80 -11.90 35.03
N MET A 529 -4.58 -11.37 34.91
CA MET A 529 -3.92 -10.71 36.05
C MET A 529 -4.45 -9.28 36.12
N ASP A 530 -4.93 -8.91 37.31
CA ASP A 530 -5.52 -7.61 37.62
C ASP A 530 -4.48 -6.49 37.41
N GLN A 531 -4.81 -5.49 36.59
CA GLN A 531 -4.30 -4.13 36.71
C GLN A 531 -5.18 -3.13 35.94
N GLU A 532 -5.35 -1.96 36.55
CA GLU A 532 -6.39 -0.95 36.38
C GLU A 532 -6.54 -0.41 34.95
N GLY A 533 -7.77 -0.47 34.41
CA GLY A 533 -8.11 0.02 33.07
C GLY A 533 -8.98 1.27 33.12
N LYS A 534 -8.42 2.42 32.71
CA LYS A 534 -9.18 3.62 32.35
C LYS A 534 -9.47 3.67 30.84
N GLU A 535 -10.78 3.74 30.55
CA GLU A 535 -11.47 4.44 29.45
C GLU A 535 -11.40 3.91 27.99
N MET A 536 -12.58 3.64 27.40
CA MET A 536 -12.74 3.34 25.97
C MET A 536 -14.10 3.75 25.38
N GLU A 537 -14.54 5.00 25.55
CA GLU A 537 -15.51 5.64 24.61
C GLU A 537 -15.16 7.13 24.36
N GLY A 538 -14.56 7.81 25.35
CA GLY A 538 -13.82 9.08 25.14
C GLY A 538 -12.44 8.88 24.48
N ALA A 539 -12.05 7.63 24.21
CA ALA A 539 -10.70 7.26 23.83
C ALA A 539 -10.27 7.81 22.48
N GLU A 540 -11.11 7.97 21.45
CA GLU A 540 -10.64 8.59 20.20
C GLU A 540 -10.22 10.06 20.39
N MET A 541 -10.90 10.78 21.28
CA MET A 541 -10.62 12.20 21.56
C MET A 541 -9.47 12.36 22.58
N GLY A 542 -9.37 11.46 23.57
CA GLY A 542 -8.19 11.32 24.44
C GLY A 542 -6.94 10.79 23.71
N ASP A 543 -7.12 9.94 22.70
CA ASP A 543 -6.08 9.32 21.88
C ASP A 543 -5.40 10.33 20.96
N LEU A 544 -6.14 11.31 20.45
CA LEU A 544 -5.53 12.40 19.70
C LEU A 544 -4.93 13.49 20.59
N ARG A 545 -5.47 13.70 21.80
CA ARG A 545 -4.82 14.53 22.83
C ARG A 545 -3.51 13.92 23.32
N SER A 546 -3.42 12.60 23.45
CA SER A 546 -2.17 11.91 23.82
C SER A 546 -1.12 11.92 22.70
N ILE A 547 -1.53 11.93 21.42
CA ILE A 547 -0.64 12.21 20.28
C ILE A 547 -0.09 13.64 20.38
N ILE A 548 -0.92 14.62 20.74
CA ILE A 548 -0.49 16.01 21.01
C ILE A 548 0.46 16.08 22.20
N PHE A 549 0.23 15.29 23.26
CA PHE A 549 1.09 15.25 24.43
C PHE A 549 2.43 14.55 24.17
N GLY A 550 2.47 13.50 23.34
CA GLY A 550 3.73 12.88 22.90
C GLY A 550 4.65 13.85 22.14
N LEU A 551 4.09 14.89 21.52
CA LEU A 551 4.84 15.97 20.87
C LEU A 551 5.53 16.92 21.86
N HIS A 552 5.15 16.91 23.15
CA HIS A 552 5.84 17.66 24.21
C HIS A 552 7.25 17.12 24.50
N MET A 553 7.55 15.86 24.15
CA MET A 553 8.90 15.30 24.26
C MET A 553 9.91 15.98 23.32
N PHE A 554 9.41 16.72 22.32
CA PHE A 554 10.22 17.54 21.44
C PHE A 554 10.33 18.96 22.01
N ASP A 555 11.45 19.27 22.67
CA ASP A 555 11.71 20.63 23.14
C ASP A 555 12.33 21.48 22.01
N PRO A 556 11.62 22.47 21.45
CA PRO A 556 12.14 23.33 20.38
C PRO A 556 13.33 24.20 20.83
N THR A 557 13.59 24.32 22.14
CA THR A 557 14.73 25.06 22.67
C THR A 557 16.05 24.28 22.59
N GLN A 558 15.99 22.94 22.49
CA GLN A 558 17.16 22.09 22.25
C GLN A 558 17.62 22.15 20.79
N THR A 559 16.74 22.53 19.85
CA THR A 559 17.06 22.59 18.41
C THR A 559 18.11 23.65 18.06
N ASN A 560 18.31 24.65 18.93
CA ASN A 560 19.32 25.69 18.76
C ASN A 560 20.64 25.40 19.51
N ASN A 561 20.64 24.46 20.46
CA ASN A 561 21.76 24.20 21.37
C ASN A 561 22.42 22.83 21.19
N GLU A 562 22.02 22.02 20.20
CA GLU A 562 22.67 20.75 19.91
C GLU A 562 23.92 20.98 19.03
N GLU A 563 25.10 20.81 19.63
CA GLU A 563 26.21 20.15 18.92
C GLU A 563 25.61 18.94 18.19
N ALA A 564 25.88 18.83 16.89
CA ALA A 564 25.31 17.77 16.07
C ALA A 564 25.46 16.43 16.81
N TYR A 565 24.34 15.79 17.14
CA TYR A 565 24.32 14.34 17.36
C TYR A 565 24.72 13.71 16.00
N GLU A 566 26.01 13.74 15.68
CA GLU A 566 26.61 12.86 14.70
C GLU A 566 26.39 11.46 15.24
N LEU A 567 25.36 10.81 14.75
CA LEU A 567 25.14 9.38 14.92
C LEU A 567 26.41 8.66 14.48
N LYS A 568 27.24 8.27 15.44
CA LYS A 568 28.48 7.59 15.14
C LYS A 568 28.13 6.25 14.53
N THR A 569 28.61 6.00 13.32
CA THR A 569 28.41 4.73 12.60
C THR A 569 28.82 3.51 13.44
N SER A 570 29.77 3.68 14.36
CA SER A 570 30.16 2.65 15.33
C SER A 570 29.06 2.26 16.30
N GLU A 571 28.24 3.20 16.79
CA GLU A 571 27.13 2.93 17.71
C GLU A 571 26.00 2.21 16.99
N LEU A 572 25.70 2.61 15.75
CA LEU A 572 24.73 1.93 14.90
C LEU A 572 25.15 0.50 14.55
N SER A 573 26.45 0.29 14.24
CA SER A 573 26.99 -1.05 13.99
C SER A 573 26.92 -1.93 15.25
N ALA A 574 27.25 -1.40 16.44
CA ALA A 574 27.15 -2.14 17.69
C ALA A 574 25.70 -2.52 18.02
N MET A 575 24.75 -1.63 17.75
CA MET A 575 23.32 -1.92 17.87
C MET A 575 22.87 -3.01 16.89
N ALA A 576 23.30 -2.95 15.64
CA ALA A 576 22.99 -3.99 14.64
C ALA A 576 23.56 -5.36 15.04
N GLU A 577 24.79 -5.40 15.56
CA GLU A 577 25.40 -6.63 16.10
C GLU A 577 24.61 -7.18 17.28
N LYS A 578 24.16 -6.32 18.21
CA LYS A 578 23.34 -6.72 19.36
C LYS A 578 21.98 -7.28 18.92
N VAL A 579 21.32 -6.66 17.95
CA VAL A 579 20.05 -7.14 17.37
C VAL A 579 20.21 -8.54 16.78
N ILE A 580 21.31 -8.79 16.07
CA ILE A 580 21.60 -10.11 15.48
C ILE A 580 22.03 -11.12 16.55
N ALA A 581 22.78 -10.71 17.57
CA ALA A 581 23.16 -11.57 18.69
C ALA A 581 21.94 -12.08 19.48
N MET A 582 20.92 -11.23 19.68
CA MET A 582 19.67 -11.62 20.34
C MET A 582 18.93 -12.75 19.62
N ARG A 583 19.18 -12.94 18.31
CA ARG A 583 18.66 -14.08 17.54
C ARG A 583 19.18 -15.43 18.06
N TYR A 584 20.38 -15.45 18.63
CA TYR A 584 21.05 -16.66 19.11
C TYR A 584 21.02 -16.82 20.64
N GLU A 585 20.93 -15.72 21.40
CA GLU A 585 20.93 -15.74 22.88
C GLU A 585 19.67 -16.40 23.49
N GLN A 586 18.54 -16.44 22.78
CA GLN A 586 17.31 -17.10 23.27
C GLN A 586 17.40 -18.64 23.39
N MET A 587 18.50 -19.28 22.99
CA MET A 587 18.69 -20.72 23.17
C MET A 587 18.73 -21.16 24.66
N LEU A 588 18.79 -20.22 25.61
CA LEU A 588 18.88 -20.49 27.06
C LEU A 588 17.65 -20.06 27.89
N GLY A 589 16.66 -19.36 27.34
CA GLY A 589 15.54 -18.80 28.10
C GLY A 589 14.18 -18.96 27.41
N LYS A 590 13.28 -19.74 28.02
CA LYS A 590 11.95 -20.16 27.52
C LYS A 590 10.87 -19.06 27.48
N ASN A 591 11.19 -17.80 27.13
CA ASN A 591 10.21 -16.72 27.04
C ASN A 591 10.27 -16.00 25.69
N ASP A 592 9.14 -15.96 24.98
CA ASP A 592 8.87 -15.09 23.82
C ASP A 592 8.80 -13.61 24.28
N GLY A 593 9.93 -13.08 24.74
CA GLY A 593 10.06 -11.70 25.21
C GLY A 593 10.14 -10.71 24.05
N LYS A 594 9.40 -9.61 24.14
CA LYS A 594 9.60 -8.42 23.30
C LYS A 594 10.74 -7.59 23.89
N PHE A 595 11.67 -7.15 23.05
CA PHE A 595 12.82 -6.35 23.47
C PHE A 595 12.77 -4.95 22.85
N GLU A 596 13.09 -3.93 23.64
CA GLU A 596 13.31 -2.56 23.15
C GLU A 596 14.80 -2.25 23.21
N ILE A 597 15.38 -1.80 22.09
CA ILE A 597 16.77 -1.36 22.01
C ILE A 597 16.78 0.11 21.61
N ASN A 598 17.46 0.92 22.42
CA ASN A 598 17.62 2.35 22.17
C ASN A 598 19.10 2.68 21.91
N ALA A 599 19.35 3.46 20.85
CA ALA A 599 20.68 3.90 20.45
C ALA A 599 21.36 4.79 21.50
N GLY A 600 20.59 5.61 22.24
CA GLY A 600 21.14 6.57 23.21
C GLY A 600 21.70 5.99 24.52
N TYR A 601 21.31 4.77 24.89
CA TYR A 601 21.66 4.17 26.20
C TYR A 601 22.90 3.26 26.17
N LEU A 602 23.58 3.10 25.03
CA LEU A 602 24.73 2.20 24.92
C LEU A 602 26.01 2.70 25.63
N MET A 603 26.01 3.92 26.18
CA MET A 603 27.14 4.53 26.87
C MET A 603 27.21 4.21 28.38
N ASP A 604 26.13 3.72 28.98
CA ASP A 604 26.08 3.31 30.39
C ASP A 604 25.89 1.79 30.42
N GLY A 605 26.82 1.03 31.01
CA GLY A 605 26.94 -0.43 30.89
C GLY A 605 25.81 -1.31 31.50
N HIS A 606 24.55 -0.87 31.47
CA HIS A 606 23.33 -1.56 31.93
C HIS A 606 22.15 -1.12 31.02
N ASP A 607 21.17 -1.89 30.57
CA ASP A 607 20.82 -3.31 30.54
C ASP A 607 19.86 -3.47 29.34
N VAL A 608 19.74 -4.67 28.75
CA VAL A 608 18.58 -4.99 27.90
C VAL A 608 17.35 -4.99 28.80
N HIS A 609 16.41 -4.06 28.59
CA HIS A 609 15.17 -4.09 29.38
C HIS A 609 14.30 -5.27 28.93
N MET A 610 14.42 -6.41 29.62
CA MET A 610 13.35 -7.41 29.65
C MET A 610 12.18 -6.82 30.42
N ARG A 611 11.01 -6.75 29.78
CA ARG A 611 9.80 -6.24 30.42
C ARG A 611 9.19 -7.32 31.31
N GLU A 612 9.48 -7.30 32.60
CA GLU A 612 8.61 -7.93 33.60
C GLU A 612 7.31 -7.12 33.70
N SER A 613 6.18 -7.82 33.85
CA SER A 613 4.82 -7.29 33.77
C SER A 613 4.38 -6.47 34.99
N SER A 614 5.18 -5.48 35.40
CA SER A 614 4.85 -4.53 36.46
C SER A 614 5.12 -3.11 35.97
N VAL A 615 4.06 -2.46 35.49
CA VAL A 615 4.09 -1.02 35.17
C VAL A 615 3.99 -0.27 36.48
N SER A 616 5.07 0.39 36.88
CA SER A 616 5.01 1.48 37.86
C SER A 616 5.62 2.75 37.26
N ASN A 617 4.95 3.86 37.54
CA ASN A 617 5.22 5.25 37.18
C ASN A 617 4.71 5.72 35.81
N ASP A 618 3.39 5.91 35.80
CA ASP A 618 2.69 6.97 35.08
C ASP A 618 3.34 8.35 35.44
N PRO A 619 3.93 9.10 34.50
CA PRO A 619 4.03 10.54 34.68
C PRO A 619 2.61 11.06 34.44
N GLY A 620 1.89 11.23 35.55
CA GLY A 620 0.53 11.75 35.55
C GLY A 620 0.38 12.94 34.60
N LEU A 621 -0.77 12.97 33.95
CA LEU A 621 -1.35 14.04 33.15
C LEU A 621 -1.20 15.41 33.83
N ASP A 622 -0.02 16.02 33.74
CA ASP A 622 0.23 17.34 34.33
C ASP A 622 -0.10 18.42 33.30
N GLU A 623 -1.35 18.91 33.38
CA GLU A 623 -1.90 20.01 32.58
C GLU A 623 -0.98 21.26 32.60
N VAL A 624 -0.20 21.42 33.66
CA VAL A 624 0.77 22.51 33.89
C VAL A 624 1.96 22.43 32.94
N SER A 625 2.50 21.23 32.71
CA SER A 625 3.62 21.00 31.77
C SER A 625 3.19 21.29 30.32
N TYR A 626 1.98 20.85 29.94
CA TYR A 626 1.37 21.15 28.63
C TYR A 626 1.21 22.66 28.40
N LEU A 627 0.68 23.39 29.39
CA LEU A 627 0.55 24.85 29.29
C LEU A 627 1.91 25.55 29.20
N SER A 628 2.93 25.05 29.92
CA SER A 628 4.31 25.55 29.83
C SER A 628 4.92 25.34 28.44
N TRP A 629 4.72 24.18 27.81
CA TRP A 629 5.16 23.94 26.44
C TRP A 629 4.45 24.82 25.43
N VAL A 630 3.12 25.01 25.57
CA VAL A 630 2.36 25.94 24.72
C VAL A 630 2.89 27.38 24.86
N GLU A 631 3.27 27.82 26.05
CA GLU A 631 3.91 29.12 26.27
C GLU A 631 5.31 29.21 25.65
N LYS A 632 6.18 28.22 25.90
CA LYS A 632 7.53 28.15 25.29
C LYS A 632 7.46 28.14 23.76
N PHE A 633 6.50 27.43 23.20
CA PHE A 633 6.28 27.35 21.76
C PHE A 633 5.71 28.65 21.19
N LYS A 634 4.79 29.34 21.89
CA LYS A 634 4.30 30.69 21.52
C LYS A 634 5.44 31.71 21.47
N VAL A 635 6.38 31.65 22.43
CA VAL A 635 7.57 32.52 22.44
C VAL A 635 8.50 32.21 21.26
N ALA A 636 8.73 30.92 20.95
CA ALA A 636 9.52 30.51 19.78
C ALA A 636 8.87 30.89 18.43
N SER A 637 7.53 30.91 18.38
CA SER A 637 6.74 31.22 17.17
C SER A 637 6.78 32.68 16.74
N GLN A 638 7.17 33.61 17.62
CA GLN A 638 7.25 35.05 17.31
C GLN A 638 8.52 35.43 16.52
N SER A 639 9.39 34.46 16.21
CA SER A 639 10.72 34.70 15.61
C SER A 639 10.90 34.18 14.18
N GLY A 640 9.84 33.74 13.48
CA GLY A 640 9.97 33.26 12.10
C GLY A 640 8.66 33.27 11.32
N ASP A 641 8.55 34.20 10.37
CA ASP A 641 7.40 34.33 9.47
C ASP A 641 7.29 33.17 8.46
N ASN A 642 6.03 32.82 8.16
CA ASN A 642 5.53 31.63 7.47
C ASN A 642 5.69 31.63 5.93
N GLN A 643 5.67 30.42 5.33
CA GLN A 643 4.75 30.06 4.22
C GLN A 643 4.91 28.59 3.76
N ILE A 644 3.87 27.73 3.88
CA ILE A 644 3.49 26.67 2.90
C ILE A 644 1.98 26.36 3.04
N MET A 645 1.28 26.23 1.91
CA MET A 645 -0.17 26.03 1.70
C MET A 645 -0.74 24.63 1.99
N ALA A 646 -2.07 24.50 1.89
CA ALA A 646 -2.87 23.28 1.91
C ALA A 646 -3.64 23.11 0.58
N LEU A 647 -3.85 21.88 0.10
CA LEU A 647 -4.96 21.46 -0.76
C LEU A 647 -5.03 19.93 -0.94
N GLU A 648 -6.23 19.38 -1.08
CA GLU A 648 -6.51 17.96 -1.40
C GLU A 648 -7.60 17.79 -2.48
N SER A 649 -7.50 16.67 -3.21
CA SER A 649 -8.48 15.91 -4.04
C SER A 649 -8.67 16.32 -5.53
N SER A 650 -8.83 15.44 -6.55
CA SER A 650 -8.80 13.97 -6.71
C SER A 650 -9.01 13.54 -8.21
N ARG A 651 -8.20 12.59 -8.71
CA ARG A 651 -8.47 11.35 -9.54
C ARG A 651 -9.06 11.33 -10.99
N ASN A 652 -8.28 10.64 -11.88
CA ASN A 652 -8.54 9.38 -12.64
C ASN A 652 -8.67 9.32 -14.20
N PHE A 653 -7.92 8.35 -14.76
CA PHE A 653 -7.74 7.66 -16.08
C PHE A 653 -9.01 7.02 -16.74
N PRO A 654 -8.99 6.21 -17.86
CA PRO A 654 -7.90 5.74 -18.78
C PRO A 654 -8.22 5.73 -20.31
N GLU A 655 -7.18 5.44 -21.10
CA GLU A 655 -7.18 5.18 -22.55
C GLU A 655 -7.16 3.68 -22.87
N ASP A 656 -8.06 3.22 -23.76
CA ASP A 656 -7.78 2.08 -24.67
C ASP A 656 -8.72 2.08 -25.89
N ARG A 657 -8.85 3.26 -26.51
CA ARG A 657 -9.48 3.47 -27.83
C ARG A 657 -8.43 3.74 -28.93
N HIS A 658 -7.15 3.71 -28.60
CA HIS A 658 -6.11 4.40 -29.36
C HIS A 658 -5.90 3.86 -30.78
N LEU A 659 -5.83 2.53 -30.94
CA LEU A 659 -5.41 1.94 -32.23
C LEU A 659 -6.48 1.99 -33.34
N LYS A 660 -7.78 2.07 -33.00
CA LYS A 660 -8.85 2.26 -34.00
C LYS A 660 -9.11 3.73 -34.31
N VAL A 661 -8.80 4.62 -33.37
CA VAL A 661 -8.94 6.07 -33.54
C VAL A 661 -7.80 6.63 -34.40
N GLU A 662 -6.58 6.10 -34.29
CA GLU A 662 -5.43 6.53 -35.10
C GLU A 662 -5.59 6.29 -36.60
N ALA A 663 -6.15 5.14 -37.01
CA ALA A 663 -6.38 4.85 -38.42
C ALA A 663 -7.50 5.72 -39.04
N ALA A 664 -8.48 6.14 -38.23
CA ALA A 664 -9.53 7.05 -38.64
C ALA A 664 -9.02 8.51 -38.71
N LYS A 665 -8.12 8.91 -37.82
CA LYS A 665 -7.45 10.23 -37.82
C LYS A 665 -6.65 10.45 -39.11
N LYS A 666 -5.82 9.49 -39.54
CA LYS A 666 -5.00 9.62 -40.77
C LYS A 666 -5.82 9.91 -42.02
N LYS A 667 -6.98 9.25 -42.21
CA LYS A 667 -7.87 9.50 -43.36
C LYS A 667 -8.59 10.85 -43.31
N VAL A 668 -8.79 11.41 -42.12
CA VAL A 668 -9.39 12.74 -41.93
C VAL A 668 -8.33 13.82 -42.19
N GLU A 669 -7.09 13.60 -41.76
CA GLU A 669 -5.94 14.46 -42.02
C GLU A 669 -5.62 14.58 -43.51
N GLU A 670 -5.59 13.47 -44.26
CA GLU A 670 -5.37 13.48 -45.72
C GLU A 670 -6.40 14.34 -46.48
N LYS A 671 -7.69 14.29 -46.07
CA LYS A 671 -8.75 15.12 -46.66
C LYS A 671 -8.63 16.60 -46.27
N LYS A 672 -8.05 16.88 -45.10
CA LYS A 672 -7.83 18.24 -44.59
C LYS A 672 -6.69 18.91 -45.34
N VAL A 673 -5.58 18.19 -45.55
CA VAL A 673 -4.42 18.66 -46.32
C VAL A 673 -4.81 18.99 -47.76
N ALA A 674 -5.59 18.14 -48.43
CA ALA A 674 -6.09 18.41 -49.77
C ALA A 674 -6.99 19.67 -49.86
N LYS A 675 -7.71 20.00 -48.78
CA LYS A 675 -8.54 21.22 -48.70
C LYS A 675 -7.71 22.48 -48.46
N TRP A 676 -6.59 22.37 -47.74
CA TRP A 676 -5.66 23.47 -47.54
C TRP A 676 -4.88 23.82 -48.81
N GLU A 677 -4.40 22.81 -49.54
CA GLU A 677 -3.73 22.98 -50.84
C GLU A 677 -4.65 23.64 -51.87
N ALA A 678 -5.93 23.25 -51.91
CA ALA A 678 -6.93 23.87 -52.79
C ALA A 678 -7.20 25.36 -52.48
N ASN A 679 -6.92 25.80 -51.25
CA ASN A 679 -7.12 27.18 -50.79
C ASN A 679 -5.80 27.98 -50.71
N GLY A 680 -4.68 27.43 -51.17
CA GLY A 680 -3.37 28.09 -51.17
C GLY A 680 -2.71 28.25 -49.80
N TYR A 681 -3.16 27.52 -48.78
CA TYR A 681 -2.58 27.53 -47.43
C TYR A 681 -1.61 26.37 -47.24
N HIS A 682 -0.41 26.66 -46.75
CA HIS A 682 0.60 25.66 -46.38
C HIS A 682 0.80 25.70 -44.87
N SER A 683 0.65 24.56 -44.19
CA SER A 683 0.85 24.49 -42.74
C SER A 683 2.32 24.67 -42.39
N LEU A 684 2.58 25.50 -41.38
CA LEU A 684 3.90 25.68 -40.78
C LEU A 684 4.16 24.71 -39.61
N SER A 685 3.27 23.73 -39.41
CA SER A 685 3.38 22.74 -38.34
C SER A 685 4.50 21.73 -38.63
N VAL A 686 5.32 21.45 -37.62
CA VAL A 686 6.38 20.43 -37.70
C VAL A 686 5.75 19.04 -37.59
N GLN A 687 6.06 18.16 -38.54
CA GLN A 687 5.59 16.78 -38.55
C GLN A 687 6.17 15.99 -37.36
N ASP A 688 5.47 14.94 -36.92
CA ASP A 688 5.97 14.10 -35.84
C ASP A 688 7.27 13.38 -36.27
N PRO A 689 8.32 13.40 -35.43
CA PRO A 689 9.57 12.71 -35.75
C PRO A 689 9.34 11.20 -35.87
N CYS A 690 9.98 10.55 -36.86
CA CYS A 690 9.94 9.10 -36.98
C CYS A 690 10.59 8.44 -35.74
N PRO A 691 10.05 7.33 -35.21
CA PRO A 691 10.67 6.64 -34.09
C PRO A 691 12.06 6.17 -34.51
N MET A 692 13.09 6.72 -33.88
CA MET A 692 14.47 6.26 -34.03
C MET A 692 14.62 4.95 -33.25
N ASP A 693 14.97 3.86 -33.93
CA ASP A 693 15.36 2.61 -33.30
C ASP A 693 16.73 2.79 -32.61
N GLY A 694 16.76 2.74 -31.28
CA GLY A 694 17.97 2.45 -30.51
C GLY A 694 18.46 3.53 -29.54
N ASP A 695 18.81 3.07 -28.32
CA ASP A 695 19.55 3.76 -27.27
C ASP A 695 20.94 4.24 -27.74
N MET A 696 20.99 5.35 -28.49
CA MET A 696 22.20 6.15 -28.62
C MET A 696 21.96 7.53 -27.99
N LEU A 697 22.16 7.60 -26.67
CA LEU A 697 22.29 8.86 -25.95
C LEU A 697 23.55 9.58 -26.45
N SER A 698 23.41 10.81 -26.96
CA SER A 698 24.55 11.63 -27.34
C SER A 698 25.04 12.42 -26.13
N ASP A 699 26.32 12.29 -25.78
CA ASP A 699 27.00 13.08 -24.72
C ASP A 699 27.09 14.59 -25.05
N SER A 700 26.61 15.02 -26.21
CA SER A 700 26.70 16.40 -26.69
C SER A 700 25.54 17.32 -26.28
N GLY A 701 24.43 16.74 -25.78
CA GLY A 701 23.23 17.48 -25.39
C GLY A 701 23.32 18.07 -23.98
N SER A 702 23.07 19.37 -23.83
CA SER A 702 23.18 20.06 -22.54
C SER A 702 22.18 21.21 -22.39
N VAL A 703 21.61 21.36 -21.19
CA VAL A 703 20.71 22.46 -20.81
C VAL A 703 21.49 23.50 -20.01
N PHE A 704 21.43 24.77 -20.43
CA PHE A 704 22.11 25.90 -19.80
C PHE A 704 21.12 26.92 -19.26
N PHE A 705 21.46 27.51 -18.11
CA PHE A 705 20.66 28.52 -17.43
C PHE A 705 21.33 29.89 -17.55
N VAL A 706 20.66 30.86 -18.18
CA VAL A 706 21.26 32.15 -18.54
C VAL A 706 20.38 33.32 -18.07
N TYR A 707 21.01 34.42 -17.64
CA TYR A 707 20.29 35.65 -17.31
C TYR A 707 20.20 36.56 -18.54
N GLY A 708 19.00 37.05 -18.88
CA GLY A 708 18.82 38.00 -19.96
C GLY A 708 17.50 37.83 -20.74
N ASP A 709 17.46 38.45 -21.91
CA ASP A 709 16.32 38.40 -22.83
C ASP A 709 16.46 37.22 -23.81
N CYS A 710 15.47 36.32 -23.82
CA CYS A 710 15.44 35.16 -24.72
C CYS A 710 15.20 35.53 -26.19
N THR A 711 14.78 36.77 -26.49
CA THR A 711 14.54 37.24 -27.86
C THR A 711 15.80 37.73 -28.57
N ASP A 712 16.93 37.84 -27.86
CA ASP A 712 18.23 38.24 -28.41
C ASP A 712 19.31 37.16 -28.15
N PRO A 713 19.27 36.04 -28.88
CA PRO A 713 20.21 34.93 -28.70
C PRO A 713 21.66 35.28 -29.07
N SER A 714 21.87 36.36 -29.83
CA SER A 714 23.18 36.82 -30.30
C SER A 714 24.16 37.17 -29.16
N LYS A 715 23.62 37.57 -27.99
CA LYS A 715 24.41 37.86 -26.78
C LYS A 715 25.04 36.63 -26.12
N VAL A 716 24.49 35.44 -26.37
CA VAL A 716 24.92 34.18 -25.74
C VAL A 716 25.68 33.31 -26.74
N CYS A 717 25.22 33.25 -27.99
CA CYS A 717 25.85 32.48 -29.07
C CYS A 717 25.74 33.25 -30.41
N PRO A 718 26.70 34.13 -30.73
CA PRO A 718 26.61 35.00 -31.92
C PRO A 718 26.78 34.28 -33.26
N SER A 719 27.31 33.04 -33.28
CA SER A 719 27.69 32.31 -34.49
C SER A 719 26.88 31.03 -34.76
N VAL A 720 25.87 30.72 -33.94
CA VAL A 720 25.05 29.50 -34.07
C VAL A 720 23.63 29.89 -34.50
N PRO A 721 23.00 29.15 -35.43
CA PRO A 721 21.58 29.28 -35.71
C PRO A 721 20.73 29.12 -34.43
N ALA A 722 19.63 29.85 -34.28
CA ALA A 722 18.86 29.85 -33.03
C ALA A 722 17.35 29.67 -33.26
N ILE A 723 16.69 28.92 -32.38
CA ILE A 723 15.24 28.74 -32.32
C ILE A 723 14.72 29.34 -31.01
N ILE A 724 13.86 30.36 -31.10
CA ILE A 724 13.18 30.94 -29.94
C ILE A 724 11.89 30.15 -29.70
N PHE A 725 11.79 29.47 -28.57
CA PHE A 725 10.63 28.65 -28.22
C PHE A 725 9.66 29.43 -27.31
N SER A 726 8.37 29.46 -27.69
CA SER A 726 7.33 30.17 -26.95
C SER A 726 6.03 29.36 -26.87
N CYS A 727 5.39 29.37 -25.70
CA CYS A 727 4.11 28.67 -25.45
C CYS A 727 2.93 29.60 -25.75
N ILE A 728 1.96 29.11 -26.52
CA ILE A 728 0.78 29.85 -26.97
C ILE A 728 -0.51 29.05 -26.73
N ASP A 729 -1.65 29.76 -26.80
CA ASP A 729 -2.99 29.19 -26.76
C ASP A 729 -3.51 28.86 -28.17
N ASN A 730 -4.69 28.24 -28.25
CA ASN A 730 -5.39 27.97 -29.51
C ASN A 730 -6.50 28.99 -29.81
N SER A 731 -6.44 30.20 -29.24
CA SER A 731 -7.52 31.19 -29.32
C SER A 731 -7.60 31.90 -30.68
N GLY A 732 -6.49 31.99 -31.40
CA GLY A 732 -6.35 32.78 -32.63
C GLY A 732 -6.17 34.29 -32.42
N ASN A 733 -6.22 34.78 -31.18
CA ASN A 733 -6.01 36.20 -30.89
C ASN A 733 -4.61 36.42 -30.30
N TRP A 734 -3.79 37.26 -30.94
CA TRP A 734 -2.47 37.58 -30.43
C TRP A 734 -2.55 38.33 -29.09
N GLY A 735 -1.76 37.90 -28.10
CA GLY A 735 -1.74 38.48 -26.76
C GLY A 735 -1.05 39.85 -26.70
N HIS A 736 -1.21 40.53 -25.56
CA HIS A 736 -0.49 41.76 -25.22
C HIS A 736 0.37 41.56 -23.97
N GLY A 737 1.58 42.10 -23.97
CA GLY A 737 2.50 42.08 -22.83
C GLY A 737 3.61 41.02 -22.91
N GLY A 738 4.77 41.34 -22.33
CA GLY A 738 5.89 40.41 -22.13
C GLY A 738 6.42 39.81 -23.44
N MET A 739 6.40 38.47 -23.52
CA MET A 739 6.93 37.73 -24.67
C MET A 739 6.14 37.98 -25.97
N PHE A 740 4.83 38.23 -25.89
CA PHE A 740 4.00 38.48 -27.08
C PHE A 740 4.36 39.81 -27.76
N ASP A 741 4.61 40.86 -26.98
CA ASP A 741 5.06 42.15 -27.50
C ASP A 741 6.50 42.08 -28.01
N ALA A 742 7.36 41.30 -27.34
CA ALA A 742 8.75 41.11 -27.75
C ALA A 742 8.86 40.37 -29.09
N LEU A 743 8.07 39.30 -29.29
CA LEU A 743 8.01 38.56 -30.55
C LEU A 743 7.38 39.39 -31.68
N ALA A 744 6.35 40.19 -31.39
CA ALA A 744 5.75 41.09 -32.39
C ALA A 744 6.70 42.22 -32.84
N LYS A 745 7.55 42.71 -31.93
CA LYS A 745 8.64 43.66 -32.27
C LYS A 745 9.77 43.00 -33.05
N LEU A 746 10.05 41.72 -32.77
CA LEU A 746 11.08 40.94 -33.45
C LEU A 746 10.71 40.67 -34.92
N SER A 747 9.45 40.29 -35.18
CA SER A 747 8.93 40.19 -36.54
C SER A 747 7.41 40.31 -36.60
N ALA A 748 6.92 41.16 -37.52
CA ALA A 748 5.50 41.26 -37.83
C ALA A 748 4.93 40.00 -38.52
N SER A 749 5.78 39.10 -39.04
CA SER A 749 5.33 37.84 -39.65
C SER A 749 4.82 36.83 -38.62
N VAL A 750 5.25 36.93 -37.35
CA VAL A 750 4.91 35.95 -36.30
C VAL A 750 3.44 36.05 -35.88
N PRO A 751 2.88 37.23 -35.55
CA PRO A 751 1.45 37.36 -35.27
C PRO A 751 0.57 37.00 -36.47
N VAL A 752 0.97 37.40 -37.68
CA VAL A 752 0.21 37.13 -38.93
C VAL A 752 0.13 35.64 -39.22
N ALA A 753 1.23 34.90 -39.00
CA ALA A 753 1.24 33.45 -39.18
C ALA A 753 0.34 32.73 -38.16
N TYR A 754 0.29 33.21 -36.91
CA TYR A 754 -0.59 32.67 -35.87
C TYR A 754 -2.07 32.91 -36.18
N GLU A 755 -2.43 34.12 -36.62
CA GLU A 755 -3.81 34.46 -37.02
C GLU A 755 -4.27 33.62 -38.22
N ARG A 756 -3.43 33.51 -39.25
CA ARG A 756 -3.71 32.65 -40.42
C ARG A 756 -3.87 31.18 -40.04
N ALA A 757 -3.03 30.65 -39.14
CA ALA A 757 -3.18 29.28 -38.66
C ALA A 757 -4.54 29.06 -37.96
N SER A 758 -5.04 30.07 -37.24
CA SER A 758 -6.39 30.03 -36.65
C SER A 758 -7.50 30.03 -37.71
N GLU A 759 -7.42 30.91 -38.71
CA GLU A 759 -8.41 31.00 -39.80
C GLU A 759 -8.61 29.66 -40.53
N PHE A 760 -7.53 28.91 -40.72
CA PHE A 760 -7.54 27.61 -41.38
C PHE A 760 -7.73 26.41 -40.43
N GLN A 761 -8.04 26.66 -39.15
CA GLN A 761 -8.21 25.65 -38.09
C GLN A 761 -7.00 24.71 -37.98
N ASP A 762 -5.80 25.28 -37.99
CA ASP A 762 -4.50 24.62 -37.94
C ASP A 762 -3.81 24.72 -36.56
N LEU A 763 -4.52 25.21 -35.54
CA LEU A 763 -4.02 25.33 -34.17
C LEU A 763 -4.62 24.24 -33.26
N HIS A 764 -3.96 23.08 -33.16
CA HIS A 764 -4.35 22.02 -32.22
C HIS A 764 -3.34 21.88 -31.09
N LEU A 765 -3.79 21.33 -29.96
CA LEU A 765 -2.91 21.07 -28.82
C LEU A 765 -1.82 20.04 -29.21
N GLY A 766 -0.58 20.34 -28.88
CA GLY A 766 0.59 19.51 -29.22
C GLY A 766 1.18 19.78 -30.62
N ASP A 767 0.68 20.80 -31.32
CA ASP A 767 1.28 21.29 -32.58
C ASP A 767 2.36 22.34 -32.31
N LEU A 768 3.42 22.29 -33.11
CA LEU A 768 4.54 23.23 -33.07
C LEU A 768 4.65 23.91 -34.44
N HIS A 769 4.48 25.23 -34.49
CA HIS A 769 4.64 26.00 -35.73
C HIS A 769 6.00 26.68 -35.78
N LEU A 770 6.78 26.42 -36.82
CA LEU A 770 8.12 26.98 -37.00
C LEU A 770 8.10 28.11 -38.03
N ILE A 771 8.39 29.33 -37.59
CA ILE A 771 8.36 30.55 -38.41
C ILE A 771 9.78 31.08 -38.57
N ARG A 772 10.22 31.28 -39.81
CA ARG A 772 11.52 31.89 -40.10
C ARG A 772 11.39 33.42 -40.05
N VAL A 773 12.29 34.08 -39.31
CA VAL A 773 12.23 35.54 -39.11
C VAL A 773 13.08 36.32 -40.12
N ASN A 774 14.24 35.78 -40.51
CA ASN A 774 15.12 36.43 -41.49
C ASN A 774 14.93 35.80 -42.89
N GLU A 775 14.16 36.47 -43.74
CA GLU A 775 14.05 36.14 -45.19
C GLU A 775 14.98 36.97 -46.08
N ASP A 776 15.44 38.15 -45.62
CA ASP A 776 16.31 39.02 -46.42
C ASP A 776 17.79 38.69 -46.22
N VAL A 777 18.40 38.14 -47.27
CA VAL A 777 19.84 37.88 -47.39
C VAL A 777 20.58 39.22 -47.51
N LYS A 778 20.88 39.87 -46.38
CA LYS A 778 21.95 40.87 -46.28
C LYS A 778 22.89 40.53 -45.13
N GLU A 779 24.16 40.46 -45.51
CA GLU A 779 25.41 40.11 -44.83
C GLU A 779 25.38 39.89 -43.29
N ASN A 780 25.81 38.68 -42.90
CA ASN A 780 26.26 38.24 -41.56
C ASN A 780 25.23 37.94 -40.45
N ASN A 781 23.92 37.88 -40.70
CA ASN A 781 22.97 37.40 -39.69
C ASN A 781 22.78 35.87 -39.74
N THR A 782 23.00 35.20 -38.60
CA THR A 782 22.66 33.78 -38.42
C THR A 782 21.14 33.56 -38.57
N PRO A 783 20.72 32.39 -39.09
CA PRO A 783 19.30 32.13 -39.26
C PRO A 783 18.60 31.99 -37.90
N LEU A 784 17.47 32.68 -37.77
CA LEU A 784 16.65 32.76 -36.56
C LEU A 784 15.24 32.27 -36.86
N TRP A 785 14.76 31.32 -36.06
CA TRP A 785 13.40 30.81 -36.11
C TRP A 785 12.66 31.07 -34.81
N VAL A 786 11.34 31.20 -34.90
CA VAL A 786 10.43 31.26 -33.76
C VAL A 786 9.54 30.02 -33.82
N ALA A 787 9.61 29.22 -32.75
CA ALA A 787 8.81 28.02 -32.58
C ALA A 787 7.66 28.32 -31.61
N LEU A 788 6.43 28.33 -32.14
CA LEU A 788 5.21 28.55 -31.37
C LEU A 788 4.58 27.20 -31.01
N ALA A 789 4.61 26.86 -29.72
CA ALA A 789 4.08 25.61 -29.17
C ALA A 789 2.66 25.80 -28.65
N VAL A 790 1.68 25.11 -29.23
CA VAL A 790 0.27 25.20 -28.84
C VAL A 790 0.02 24.23 -27.68
N VAL A 791 0.03 24.76 -26.46
CA VAL A 791 0.00 23.95 -25.21
C VAL A 791 -1.07 24.41 -24.22
N GLN A 792 -1.86 25.42 -24.58
CA GLN A 792 -2.97 25.93 -23.76
C GLN A 792 -4.27 25.93 -24.56
N SER A 793 -5.35 25.49 -23.90
CA SER A 793 -6.69 25.49 -24.46
C SER A 793 -7.45 26.75 -24.05
N TYR A 794 -8.13 27.35 -25.01
CA TYR A 794 -9.00 28.49 -24.82
C TYR A 794 -10.45 28.11 -25.17
N ASN A 795 -11.38 28.32 -24.23
CA ASN A 795 -12.79 28.03 -24.44
C ASN A 795 -13.62 29.33 -24.44
N PRO A 796 -14.13 29.78 -25.61
CA PRO A 796 -14.84 31.06 -25.71
C PRO A 796 -16.18 31.09 -24.96
N ARG A 797 -16.72 29.93 -24.53
CA ARG A 797 -18.01 29.84 -23.81
C ARG A 797 -17.90 30.00 -22.29
N ARG A 798 -16.69 29.91 -21.72
CA ARG A 798 -16.45 30.06 -20.27
C ARG A 798 -15.66 31.35 -20.02
N LYS A 799 -16.20 32.29 -19.23
CA LYS A 799 -15.48 33.50 -18.76
C LYS A 799 -14.41 33.16 -17.69
N VAL A 800 -13.58 32.15 -17.93
CA VAL A 800 -12.51 31.66 -17.04
C VAL A 800 -11.17 31.89 -17.76
N PRO A 801 -10.05 32.18 -17.05
CA PRO A 801 -8.74 32.33 -17.70
C PRO A 801 -8.32 31.08 -18.50
N ARG A 802 -7.31 31.28 -19.39
CA ARG A 802 -6.66 30.23 -20.19
C ARG A 802 -6.37 28.99 -19.35
N SER A 803 -6.50 27.79 -19.92
CA SER A 803 -6.13 26.58 -19.20
C SER A 803 -4.64 26.56 -18.86
N ASP A 804 -4.28 25.84 -17.80
CA ASP A 804 -2.88 25.55 -17.50
C ASP A 804 -2.20 24.81 -18.67
N ILE A 805 -0.87 24.89 -18.72
CA ILE A 805 -0.06 24.24 -19.76
C ILE A 805 -0.17 22.72 -19.60
N THR A 806 -0.59 22.03 -20.65
CA THR A 806 -0.73 20.57 -20.64
C THR A 806 0.62 19.90 -20.88
N MET A 807 1.10 19.11 -19.90
CA MET A 807 2.40 18.44 -19.97
C MET A 807 2.58 17.48 -21.16
N PRO A 808 1.60 16.63 -21.53
CA PRO A 808 1.75 15.72 -22.67
C PRO A 808 1.92 16.47 -23.99
N ASP A 809 1.21 17.59 -24.17
CA ASP A 809 1.29 18.41 -25.37
C ASP A 809 2.61 19.20 -25.41
N LEU A 810 3.09 19.66 -24.26
CA LEU A 810 4.40 20.29 -24.13
C LEU A 810 5.53 19.31 -24.46
N GLU A 811 5.46 18.05 -23.99
CA GLU A 811 6.42 17.00 -24.33
C GLU A 811 6.49 16.78 -25.85
N ARG A 812 5.34 16.68 -26.52
CA ARG A 812 5.27 16.53 -27.99
C ARG A 812 5.89 17.72 -28.71
N CYS A 813 5.61 18.94 -28.27
CA CYS A 813 6.19 20.17 -28.83
C CYS A 813 7.70 20.26 -28.61
N LEU A 814 8.21 19.85 -27.43
CA LEU A 814 9.65 19.84 -27.13
C LEU A 814 10.41 18.81 -27.97
N SER A 815 9.82 17.64 -28.20
CA SER A 815 10.37 16.63 -29.11
C SER A 815 10.50 17.16 -30.53
N LYS A 816 9.42 17.76 -31.08
CA LYS A 816 9.42 18.40 -32.41
C LYS A 816 10.43 19.54 -32.52
N ALA A 817 10.54 20.38 -31.49
CA ALA A 817 11.46 21.51 -31.47
C ALA A 817 12.91 21.04 -31.45
N SER A 818 13.22 20.02 -30.65
CA SER A 818 14.56 19.45 -30.53
C SER A 818 15.00 18.71 -31.79
N PHE A 819 14.07 17.99 -32.43
CA PHE A 819 14.31 17.38 -33.74
C PHE A 819 14.64 18.43 -34.80
N SER A 820 13.83 19.47 -34.92
CA SER A 820 14.06 20.55 -35.90
C SER A 820 15.34 21.35 -35.60
N ALA A 821 15.69 21.51 -34.33
CA ALA A 821 16.95 22.12 -33.93
C ALA A 821 18.16 21.27 -34.33
N ALA A 822 18.08 19.95 -34.20
CA ALA A 822 19.14 19.04 -34.64
C ALA A 822 19.32 19.08 -36.17
N GLU A 823 18.24 19.06 -36.95
CA GLU A 823 18.30 19.16 -38.42
C GLU A 823 18.96 20.46 -38.89
N ASN A 824 18.70 21.57 -38.20
CA ASN A 824 19.22 22.89 -38.56
C ASN A 824 20.51 23.27 -37.82
N SER A 825 21.09 22.36 -37.02
CA SER A 825 22.25 22.61 -36.14
C SER A 825 22.08 23.88 -35.28
N ALA A 826 20.86 24.09 -34.78
CA ALA A 826 20.44 25.29 -34.07
C ALA A 826 20.39 25.07 -32.55
N SER A 827 20.62 26.12 -31.77
CA SER A 827 20.36 26.13 -30.33
C SER A 827 18.94 26.57 -30.02
N ILE A 828 18.34 26.01 -28.96
CA ILE A 828 17.00 26.40 -28.51
C ILE A 828 17.10 27.43 -27.39
N HIS A 829 16.37 28.53 -27.50
CA HIS A 829 16.32 29.62 -26.51
C HIS A 829 14.88 29.78 -26.02
N MET A 830 14.65 29.68 -24.72
CA MET A 830 13.30 29.73 -24.16
C MET A 830 13.23 30.47 -22.82
N PRO A 831 12.10 31.14 -22.52
CA PRO A 831 11.85 31.67 -21.19
C PRO A 831 11.51 30.52 -20.22
N ARG A 832 11.73 30.73 -18.92
CA ARG A 832 11.29 29.79 -17.89
C ARG A 832 9.75 29.65 -17.90
N ILE A 833 9.29 28.45 -18.22
CA ILE A 833 7.87 28.08 -18.24
C ILE A 833 7.35 27.92 -16.79
N GLY A 834 6.17 28.45 -16.47
CA GLY A 834 5.51 28.25 -15.17
C GLY A 834 5.94 29.20 -14.03
N TYR A 835 6.67 30.28 -14.29
CA TYR A 835 7.18 31.19 -13.23
C TYR A 835 6.13 32.17 -12.66
N GLN A 836 4.94 32.29 -13.25
CA GLN A 836 3.98 33.34 -12.88
C GLN A 836 3.13 33.02 -11.64
N ASP A 837 2.92 31.75 -11.30
CA ASP A 837 2.17 31.33 -10.11
C ASP A 837 3.07 30.63 -9.09
N ARG A 838 3.02 31.09 -7.83
CA ARG A 838 3.86 30.59 -6.72
C ARG A 838 3.62 29.11 -6.38
N SER A 839 2.61 28.46 -6.97
CA SER A 839 2.20 27.08 -6.76
C SER A 839 2.87 26.03 -7.66
N ASP A 840 3.53 26.40 -8.76
CA ASP A 840 3.90 25.46 -9.84
C ASP A 840 5.38 25.07 -9.92
N ARG A 841 6.08 24.97 -8.79
CA ARG A 841 7.47 24.50 -8.76
C ARG A 841 7.63 23.04 -9.20
N ALA A 842 6.65 22.18 -8.87
CA ALA A 842 6.65 20.78 -9.28
C ALA A 842 6.47 20.59 -10.80
N GLN A 843 5.79 21.53 -11.47
CA GLN A 843 5.65 21.51 -12.93
C GLN A 843 7.00 21.78 -13.60
N TRP A 844 7.79 22.73 -13.08
CA TRP A 844 9.12 23.04 -13.62
C TRP A 844 10.08 21.84 -13.58
N TYR A 845 10.08 21.05 -12.50
CA TYR A 845 10.92 19.84 -12.41
C TYR A 845 10.62 18.83 -13.53
N THR A 846 9.33 18.66 -13.82
CA THR A 846 8.87 17.80 -14.92
C THR A 846 9.34 18.35 -16.27
N VAL A 847 9.20 19.67 -16.49
CA VAL A 847 9.66 20.34 -17.71
C VAL A 847 11.18 20.23 -17.86
N GLU A 848 11.95 20.41 -16.79
CA GLU A 848 13.41 20.33 -16.81
C GLU A 848 13.89 18.92 -17.17
N ARG A 849 13.26 17.86 -16.63
CA ARG A 849 13.55 16.47 -17.02
C ARG A 849 13.26 16.23 -18.50
N LEU A 850 12.16 16.78 -19.03
CA LEU A 850 11.85 16.69 -20.45
C LEU A 850 12.88 17.43 -21.31
N LEU A 851 13.31 18.64 -20.89
CA LEU A 851 14.35 19.40 -21.60
C LEU A 851 15.68 18.64 -21.64
N ARG A 852 16.12 18.06 -20.52
CA ARG A 852 17.36 17.26 -20.47
C ARG A 852 17.25 15.98 -21.31
N LYS A 853 16.10 15.29 -21.25
CA LYS A 853 15.81 14.11 -22.06
C LYS A 853 15.95 14.41 -23.56
N TYR A 854 15.25 15.43 -24.06
CA TYR A 854 15.29 15.75 -25.51
C TYR A 854 16.57 16.45 -25.95
N ALA A 855 17.24 17.21 -25.06
CA ALA A 855 18.57 17.73 -25.34
C ALA A 855 19.57 16.58 -25.58
N SER A 856 19.54 15.54 -24.74
CA SER A 856 20.44 14.37 -24.87
C SER A 856 20.09 13.47 -26.05
N ILE A 857 18.80 13.21 -26.29
CA ILE A 857 18.34 12.37 -27.43
C ILE A 857 18.76 12.99 -28.77
N TYR A 858 18.60 14.31 -28.93
CA TYR A 858 18.86 14.99 -30.20
C TYR A 858 20.22 15.69 -30.26
N GLY A 859 21.02 15.67 -29.19
CA GLY A 859 22.35 16.31 -29.14
C GLY A 859 22.29 17.84 -29.26
N VAL A 860 21.23 18.48 -28.76
CA VAL A 860 20.98 19.92 -28.92
C VAL A 860 21.29 20.70 -27.64
N LYS A 861 21.79 21.92 -27.79
CA LYS A 861 21.99 22.87 -26.68
C LYS A 861 20.73 23.69 -26.43
N ILE A 862 20.19 23.61 -25.22
CA ILE A 862 18.99 24.35 -24.80
C ILE A 862 19.36 25.41 -23.76
N PHE A 863 18.98 26.66 -24.00
CA PHE A 863 19.21 27.80 -23.10
C PHE A 863 17.90 28.28 -22.49
N VAL A 864 17.80 28.23 -21.17
CA VAL A 864 16.64 28.71 -20.39
C VAL A 864 16.98 30.05 -19.74
N TYR A 865 16.17 31.07 -20.05
CA TYR A 865 16.42 32.45 -19.63
C TYR A 865 15.68 32.85 -18.34
N TYR A 866 16.38 33.54 -17.45
CA TYR A 866 15.84 34.17 -16.25
C TYR A 866 15.83 35.69 -16.37
N TYR A 867 14.70 36.30 -16.02
CA TYR A 867 14.60 37.74 -15.79
C TYR A 867 14.75 38.06 -14.30
N ARG A 868 15.59 39.05 -13.97
CA ARG A 868 15.50 39.73 -12.67
C ARG A 868 14.22 40.56 -12.70
N ARG A 869 13.31 40.35 -11.75
CA ARG A 869 12.27 41.34 -11.45
C ARG A 869 12.88 42.46 -10.62
#